data_AF-A0A428ZUY9-F1
#
_entry.id   AF-A0A428ZUY9-F1
#
_cell.length_a   1.000
_cell.length_b   1.000
_cell.length_c   1.000
_cell.angle_alpha   90.00
_cell.angle_beta   90.00
_cell.angle_gamma   90.00
#
_symmetry.space_group_name_H-M   'P 1'
#
loop_
_entity.id
_entity.type
_entity.pdbx_description
1 polymer ?
#
loop_
_entity_poly.entity_id
_entity_poly.type
_entity_poly.pdbx_seq_one_letter_code
_entity_poly.pdbx_strand_id
1 'polypeptide(L)'
;MLAKPDRGRLPSGPDWAYEYKLDGYRAAMRIARDGTTILTSRNGIDFTDEFPSLIGVLTLDGQAAVFDGEIVVYNQAGRVDFGLLQERRGRYRKHQTAGRLDEFEDLSVRYLVFDLLQLGDQRLLDQPYEQRRGWLTKIPMPDPHRISIVPSITFAELAADRLTPQQLLSRVATEGQEGLIAKHRTALYTPGRRTDAWLKHALTHTQEVIVCGWRPGQRGFDNTLGGLMLGGHDPSSGDLVYLGDVGTGFSQRERAELKAKLQELERRTHPFATTPPREDVVRARWVEPMLVGEVEYRQFTHGDGRLRHTAWRGLRHDKSPDEVIAPRATSRDPEPPQQQRVTVRVGDKQLRLSNLDKPLYPSGFTKAHVISYYTQLAPVLLPHLANRPVTFIRFPDGVDGERFFEKNVARGAPSWLRTVSLPSSGSRGSGDTINYALIDDLPSLVWAANLAALELHIPQWTVGEDGTRTSPDRLVFDLDPGEGATIIDCARVALRLHDLLVADGLTPLATTSGSKGMQLYAGIHTTDAKPPAAYAKALAERLARETPDLVTAKMTKSLRTNRVFIDWSQNNPSKTTISPYSLRGRPQPTVATPITWDEVRDCGSPEDLTFTTDTVLERVGLLGDLFAELTATRADLP
;
A
#
# COMPACT_ATOMS: atom_id res chain seq x y z
N MET A 1 0.77 -31.58 8.68
CA MET A 1 1.41 -30.50 9.47
C MET A 1 0.94 -29.15 8.94
N LEU A 2 0.54 -28.24 9.83
CA LEU A 2 0.02 -26.93 9.43
C LEU A 2 0.98 -25.82 9.87
N ALA A 3 1.22 -24.86 8.98
CA ALA A 3 2.05 -23.71 9.31
C ALA A 3 1.28 -22.70 10.18
N LYS A 4 1.96 -22.12 11.16
CA LYS A 4 1.50 -20.93 11.90
C LYS A 4 2.05 -19.66 11.25
N PRO A 5 1.37 -18.51 11.38
CA PRO A 5 2.01 -17.23 11.09
C PRO A 5 3.29 -17.05 11.93
N ASP A 6 4.33 -16.49 11.33
CA ASP A 6 5.66 -16.35 11.94
C ASP A 6 5.82 -15.15 12.89
N ARG A 7 4.72 -14.50 13.24
CA ARG A 7 4.72 -13.25 13.99
C ARG A 7 5.41 -12.07 13.32
N GLY A 8 5.51 -12.09 11.98
CA GLY A 8 5.90 -10.92 11.18
C GLY A 8 7.41 -10.77 11.13
N ARG A 9 8.12 -11.76 11.68
CA ARG A 9 9.55 -11.85 11.70
C ARG A 9 9.93 -13.24 11.25
N LEU A 10 10.49 -13.32 10.04
CA LEU A 10 10.95 -14.58 9.49
C LEU A 10 12.05 -15.15 10.42
N PRO A 11 11.91 -16.40 10.88
CA PRO A 11 12.91 -17.01 11.75
C PRO A 11 14.29 -17.05 11.09
N SER A 12 15.33 -16.85 11.88
CA SER A 12 16.73 -16.89 11.42
C SER A 12 17.57 -17.79 12.31
N GLY A 13 18.41 -18.62 11.71
CA GLY A 13 19.36 -19.48 12.43
C GLY A 13 19.59 -20.80 11.72
N PRO A 14 20.65 -21.54 12.09
CA PRO A 14 21.09 -22.75 11.40
C PRO A 14 20.04 -23.88 11.40
N ASP A 15 19.09 -23.85 12.34
CA ASP A 15 18.02 -24.85 12.46
C ASP A 15 16.87 -24.64 11.48
N TRP A 16 16.91 -23.61 10.63
CA TRP A 16 15.82 -23.27 9.71
C TRP A 16 16.16 -23.55 8.25
N ALA A 17 15.16 -24.01 7.52
CA ALA A 17 15.13 -24.07 6.06
C ALA A 17 13.92 -23.30 5.53
N TYR A 18 14.04 -22.72 4.34
CA TYR A 18 13.07 -21.82 3.74
C TYR A 18 12.60 -22.38 2.40
N GLU A 19 11.29 -22.45 2.21
CA GLU A 19 10.64 -22.84 0.97
C GLU A 19 9.70 -21.72 0.53
N TYR A 20 9.43 -21.59 -0.78
CA TYR A 20 8.40 -20.66 -1.24
C TYR A 20 7.03 -21.06 -0.70
N LYS A 21 6.29 -20.07 -0.20
CA LYS A 21 4.86 -20.25 0.07
C LYS A 21 4.19 -20.45 -1.28
N LEU A 22 3.47 -21.56 -1.40
CA LEU A 22 2.68 -21.86 -2.58
C LEU A 22 1.25 -21.32 -2.44
N ASP A 23 0.56 -21.23 -3.58
CA ASP A 23 -0.84 -20.82 -3.65
C ASP A 23 -1.68 -21.73 -4.57
N GLY A 24 -2.16 -22.82 -4.01
CA GLY A 24 -2.87 -23.85 -4.76
C GLY A 24 -3.66 -24.78 -3.85
N TYR A 25 -3.99 -25.96 -4.38
CA TYR A 25 -4.73 -26.97 -3.65
C TYR A 25 -3.78 -27.90 -2.92
N ARG A 26 -3.78 -27.82 -1.59
CA ARG A 26 -2.99 -28.74 -0.78
C ARG A 26 -3.51 -30.17 -0.94
N ALA A 27 -2.65 -31.07 -1.41
CA ALA A 27 -3.00 -32.44 -1.72
C ALA A 27 -1.99 -33.41 -1.10
N ALA A 28 -2.50 -34.48 -0.51
CA ALA A 28 -1.72 -35.66 -0.19
C ALA A 28 -1.80 -36.63 -1.37
N MET A 29 -0.67 -36.83 -2.05
CA MET A 29 -0.55 -37.83 -3.10
C MET A 29 -0.15 -39.16 -2.48
N ARG A 30 -0.99 -40.17 -2.65
CA ARG A 30 -0.76 -41.54 -2.16
C ARG A 30 -0.52 -42.45 -3.35
N ILE A 31 0.59 -43.14 -3.35
CA ILE A 31 0.96 -44.11 -4.38
C ILE A 31 0.98 -45.49 -3.74
N ALA A 32 0.17 -46.41 -4.26
CA ALA A 32 0.17 -47.81 -3.85
C ALA A 32 1.32 -48.58 -4.53
N ARG A 33 1.58 -49.81 -4.06
CA ARG A 33 2.66 -50.66 -4.60
C ARG A 33 2.45 -51.02 -6.08
N ASP A 34 1.20 -51.09 -6.54
CA ASP A 34 0.85 -51.35 -7.93
C ASP A 34 0.92 -50.09 -8.81
N GLY A 35 1.32 -48.94 -8.26
CA GLY A 35 1.39 -47.64 -8.94
C GLY A 35 0.10 -46.82 -8.90
N THR A 36 -0.99 -47.36 -8.36
CA THR A 36 -2.25 -46.61 -8.20
C THR A 36 -2.02 -45.31 -7.44
N THR A 37 -2.38 -44.18 -8.05
CA THR A 37 -2.25 -42.84 -7.44
C THR A 37 -3.60 -42.30 -7.02
N ILE A 38 -3.69 -41.83 -5.77
CA ILE A 38 -4.88 -41.13 -5.25
C ILE A 38 -4.45 -39.75 -4.74
N LEU A 39 -5.22 -38.73 -5.09
CA LEU A 39 -5.06 -37.36 -4.61
C LEU A 39 -6.20 -37.01 -3.65
N THR A 40 -5.85 -36.85 -2.38
CA THR A 40 -6.82 -36.45 -1.36
C THR A 40 -6.49 -35.08 -0.80
N SER A 41 -7.52 -34.31 -0.44
CA SER A 41 -7.36 -33.17 0.46
C SER A 41 -6.79 -33.63 1.81
N ARG A 42 -6.39 -32.67 2.64
CA ARG A 42 -5.96 -32.96 4.02
C ARG A 42 -7.00 -33.72 4.84
N ASN A 43 -8.28 -33.58 4.50
CA ASN A 43 -9.41 -34.18 5.23
C ASN A 43 -10.01 -35.37 4.50
N GLY A 44 -9.30 -35.92 3.51
CA GLY A 44 -9.68 -37.15 2.82
C GLY A 44 -10.72 -36.96 1.71
N ILE A 45 -11.00 -35.72 1.27
CA ILE A 45 -11.82 -35.49 0.08
C ILE A 45 -11.00 -35.97 -1.12
N ASP A 46 -11.49 -37.00 -1.80
CA ASP A 46 -10.91 -37.49 -3.04
C ASP A 46 -11.27 -36.54 -4.19
N PHE A 47 -10.26 -36.06 -4.89
CA PHE A 47 -10.40 -35.26 -6.10
C PHE A 47 -9.49 -35.76 -7.22
N THR A 48 -9.15 -37.05 -7.20
CA THR A 48 -8.24 -37.69 -8.15
C THR A 48 -8.68 -37.46 -9.61
N ASP A 49 -9.97 -37.64 -9.89
CA ASP A 49 -10.55 -37.47 -11.24
C ASP A 49 -10.46 -36.03 -11.77
N GLU A 50 -10.26 -35.04 -10.90
CA GLU A 50 -10.10 -33.63 -11.30
C GLU A 50 -8.70 -33.34 -11.89
N PHE A 51 -7.72 -34.19 -11.57
CA PHE A 51 -6.32 -34.04 -11.97
C PHE A 51 -5.75 -35.33 -12.59
N PRO A 52 -6.36 -35.86 -13.68
CA PRO A 52 -5.95 -37.12 -14.28
C PRO A 52 -4.51 -37.07 -14.81
N SER A 53 -4.03 -35.89 -15.21
CA SER A 53 -2.66 -35.70 -15.70
C SER A 53 -1.57 -35.95 -14.63
N LEU A 54 -1.93 -35.99 -13.35
CA LEU A 54 -1.02 -36.27 -12.24
C LEU A 54 -1.03 -37.76 -11.84
N ILE A 55 -1.96 -38.56 -12.36
CA ILE A 55 -2.06 -39.99 -12.06
C ILE A 55 -0.95 -40.74 -12.80
N GLY A 56 -0.23 -41.62 -12.11
CA GLY A 56 0.83 -42.44 -12.71
C GLY A 56 2.08 -41.67 -13.14
N VAL A 57 2.17 -40.37 -12.83
CA VAL A 57 3.33 -39.53 -13.18
C VAL A 57 4.62 -39.96 -12.46
N LEU A 58 4.49 -40.63 -11.32
CA LEU A 58 5.59 -41.09 -10.50
C LEU A 58 5.46 -42.59 -10.24
N THR A 59 6.47 -43.37 -10.64
CA THR A 59 6.59 -44.80 -10.34
C THR A 59 7.71 -45.03 -9.32
N LEU A 60 7.46 -45.91 -8.34
CA LEU A 60 8.39 -46.16 -7.23
C LEU A 60 8.78 -47.65 -7.12
N ASP A 61 8.83 -48.36 -8.25
CA ASP A 61 9.32 -49.74 -8.36
C ASP A 61 8.73 -50.70 -7.30
N GLY A 62 7.41 -50.68 -7.11
CA GLY A 62 6.71 -51.55 -6.16
C GLY A 62 6.66 -51.03 -4.71
N GLN A 63 7.19 -49.82 -4.45
CA GLN A 63 7.09 -49.16 -3.16
C GLN A 63 5.83 -48.28 -3.07
N ALA A 64 5.18 -48.32 -1.91
CA ALA A 64 4.14 -47.35 -1.59
C ALA A 64 4.76 -46.03 -1.10
N ALA A 65 4.11 -44.90 -1.34
CA ALA A 65 4.55 -43.63 -0.77
C ALA A 65 3.38 -42.68 -0.48
N VAL A 66 3.62 -41.76 0.44
CA VAL A 66 2.71 -40.67 0.75
C VAL A 66 3.47 -39.36 0.74
N PHE A 67 3.09 -38.45 -0.14
CA PHE A 67 3.66 -37.12 -0.29
C PHE A 67 2.70 -36.05 0.24
N ASP A 68 3.26 -34.98 0.78
CA ASP A 68 2.51 -33.75 1.09
C ASP A 68 3.03 -32.65 0.16
N GLY A 69 2.08 -31.98 -0.49
CA GLY A 69 2.38 -31.08 -1.59
C GLY A 69 1.19 -30.20 -1.95
N GLU A 70 1.36 -29.44 -3.02
CA GLU A 70 0.36 -28.51 -3.51
C GLU A 70 0.21 -28.60 -5.02
N ILE A 71 -1.05 -28.67 -5.49
CA ILE A 71 -1.37 -28.64 -6.90
C ILE A 71 -1.53 -27.18 -7.31
N VAL A 72 -0.75 -26.75 -8.30
CA VAL A 72 -0.69 -25.36 -8.78
C VAL A 72 -0.87 -25.28 -10.29
N VAL A 73 -1.23 -24.09 -10.77
CA VAL A 73 -1.16 -23.72 -12.20
C VAL A 73 -0.22 -22.53 -12.32
N TYR A 74 0.61 -22.54 -13.36
CA TYR A 74 1.46 -21.39 -13.68
C TYR A 74 0.79 -20.51 -14.72
N ASN A 75 0.88 -19.19 -14.55
CA ASN A 75 0.52 -18.24 -15.60
C ASN A 75 1.62 -18.11 -16.66
N GLN A 76 1.37 -17.30 -17.70
CA GLN A 76 2.32 -17.07 -18.80
C GLN A 76 3.67 -16.47 -18.34
N ALA A 77 3.69 -15.82 -17.17
CA ALA A 77 4.91 -15.28 -16.58
C ALA A 77 5.66 -16.31 -15.71
N GLY A 78 5.21 -17.57 -15.68
CA GLY A 78 5.83 -18.65 -14.90
C GLY A 78 5.58 -18.52 -13.40
N ARG A 79 4.53 -17.83 -12.96
CA ARG A 79 4.16 -17.67 -11.54
C ARG A 79 2.96 -18.52 -11.19
N VAL A 80 2.92 -19.05 -9.96
CA VAL A 80 1.75 -19.77 -9.45
C VAL A 80 0.55 -18.81 -9.43
N ASP A 81 -0.56 -19.25 -10.00
CA ASP A 81 -1.76 -18.44 -10.17
C ASP A 81 -2.99 -19.24 -9.72
N PHE A 82 -3.49 -18.88 -8.54
CA PHE A 82 -4.65 -19.51 -7.95
C PHE A 82 -5.93 -19.25 -8.75
N GLY A 83 -6.06 -18.09 -9.38
CA GLY A 83 -7.22 -17.74 -10.22
C GLY A 83 -7.33 -18.67 -11.42
N LEU A 84 -6.21 -18.94 -12.10
CA LEU A 84 -6.15 -19.89 -13.21
C LEU A 84 -6.52 -21.32 -12.79
N LEU A 85 -6.10 -21.76 -11.60
CA LEU A 85 -6.49 -23.06 -11.05
C LEU A 85 -8.01 -23.14 -10.83
N GLN A 86 -8.64 -22.08 -10.33
CA GLN A 86 -10.10 -21.98 -10.17
C GLN A 86 -10.84 -22.00 -11.50
N GLU A 87 -10.35 -21.26 -12.51
CA GLU A 87 -10.95 -21.24 -13.84
C GLU A 87 -10.90 -22.60 -14.54
N ARG A 88 -9.77 -23.31 -14.44
CA ARG A 88 -9.62 -24.70 -14.90
C ARG A 88 -10.68 -25.60 -14.27
N ARG A 89 -10.80 -25.55 -12.95
CA ARG A 89 -11.77 -26.37 -12.22
C ARG A 89 -13.21 -26.08 -12.61
N GLY A 90 -13.56 -24.80 -12.78
CA GLY A 90 -14.88 -24.38 -13.25
C GLY A 90 -15.22 -24.95 -14.64
N ARG A 91 -14.21 -25.19 -15.49
CA ARG A 91 -14.37 -25.86 -16.79
C ARG A 91 -14.49 -27.37 -16.65
N TYR A 92 -13.68 -28.02 -15.82
CA TYR A 92 -13.78 -29.45 -15.53
C TYR A 92 -15.19 -29.84 -15.08
N ARG A 93 -15.78 -29.10 -14.13
CA ARG A 93 -17.14 -29.37 -13.64
C ARG A 93 -18.20 -29.30 -14.75
N LYS A 94 -18.10 -28.34 -15.68
CA LYS A 94 -19.00 -28.25 -16.84
C LYS A 94 -18.82 -29.43 -17.79
N HIS A 95 -17.58 -29.87 -18.00
CA HIS A 95 -17.26 -31.03 -18.83
C HIS A 95 -17.92 -32.30 -18.27
N GLN A 96 -17.81 -32.51 -16.95
CA GLN A 96 -18.42 -33.63 -16.24
C GLN A 96 -19.96 -33.60 -16.34
N THR A 97 -20.59 -32.42 -16.14
CA THR A 97 -22.05 -32.28 -16.28
C THR A 97 -22.54 -32.48 -17.72
N ALA A 98 -21.71 -32.19 -18.71
CA ALA A 98 -22.02 -32.36 -20.13
C ALA A 98 -21.82 -33.80 -20.65
N GLY A 99 -21.42 -34.75 -19.81
CA GLY A 99 -21.29 -36.18 -20.17
C GLY A 99 -20.16 -36.49 -21.16
N ARG A 100 -19.20 -35.58 -21.33
CA ARG A 100 -18.01 -35.83 -22.16
C ARG A 100 -16.93 -36.51 -21.30
N LEU A 101 -16.48 -37.69 -21.72
CA LEU A 101 -15.50 -38.53 -21.02
C LEU A 101 -14.08 -38.45 -21.61
N ASP A 102 -13.87 -37.62 -22.64
CA ASP A 102 -12.55 -37.48 -23.27
C ASP A 102 -11.55 -36.73 -22.35
N GLU A 103 -10.25 -36.95 -22.59
CA GLU A 103 -9.17 -36.27 -21.87
C GLU A 103 -9.38 -34.76 -21.89
N PHE A 104 -9.56 -34.18 -20.70
CA PHE A 104 -9.71 -32.75 -20.51
C PHE A 104 -8.34 -32.08 -20.71
N GLU A 105 -7.98 -31.80 -21.96
CA GLU A 105 -6.79 -31.01 -22.32
C GLU A 105 -6.98 -29.55 -21.88
N ASP A 106 -6.29 -29.16 -20.80
CA ASP A 106 -6.36 -27.82 -20.22
C ASP A 106 -4.98 -27.34 -19.75
N LEU A 107 -4.93 -26.14 -19.16
CA LEU A 107 -3.84 -25.57 -18.39
C LEU A 107 -3.10 -26.64 -17.60
N SER A 108 -1.80 -26.74 -17.85
CA SER A 108 -0.93 -27.70 -17.22
C SER A 108 -0.88 -27.47 -15.71
N VAL A 109 -1.38 -28.44 -14.96
CA VAL A 109 -1.25 -28.50 -13.50
C VAL A 109 0.09 -29.13 -13.12
N ARG A 110 0.64 -28.70 -11.99
CA ARG A 110 1.85 -29.29 -11.40
C ARG A 110 1.62 -29.61 -9.94
N TYR A 111 2.06 -30.79 -9.49
CA TYR A 111 2.16 -31.14 -8.09
C TYR A 111 3.55 -30.77 -7.54
N LEU A 112 3.57 -29.82 -6.63
CA LEU A 112 4.77 -29.35 -5.95
C LEU A 112 4.90 -30.03 -4.59
N VAL A 113 5.84 -30.98 -4.48
CA VAL A 113 6.07 -31.80 -3.31
C VAL A 113 6.96 -31.07 -2.31
N PHE A 114 6.55 -30.98 -1.04
CA PHE A 114 7.36 -30.33 -0.01
C PHE A 114 7.65 -31.20 1.23
N ASP A 115 7.04 -32.39 1.35
CA ASP A 115 7.38 -33.36 2.39
C ASP A 115 7.05 -34.81 1.98
N LEU A 116 7.74 -35.79 2.59
CA LEU A 116 7.56 -37.22 2.38
C LEU A 116 7.15 -37.87 3.71
N LEU A 117 5.96 -38.46 3.74
CA LEU A 117 5.34 -38.98 4.96
C LEU A 117 5.49 -40.49 5.12
N GLN A 118 5.64 -41.21 4.02
CA GLN A 118 5.85 -42.66 3.96
C GLN A 118 6.64 -43.03 2.71
N LEU A 119 7.54 -44.01 2.83
CA LEU A 119 8.21 -44.66 1.71
C LEU A 119 8.34 -46.16 1.99
N GLY A 120 7.85 -47.00 1.07
CA GLY A 120 7.66 -48.43 1.30
C GLY A 120 6.78 -48.68 2.51
N ASP A 121 7.27 -49.51 3.43
CA ASP A 121 6.61 -49.82 4.71
C ASP A 121 6.99 -48.84 5.83
N GLN A 122 7.95 -47.95 5.59
CA GLN A 122 8.44 -47.03 6.61
C GLN A 122 7.59 -45.76 6.66
N ARG A 123 6.96 -45.53 7.81
CA ARG A 123 6.35 -44.23 8.15
C ARG A 123 7.44 -43.27 8.59
N LEU A 124 7.44 -42.06 8.02
CA LEU A 124 8.47 -41.06 8.28
C LEU A 124 8.02 -39.93 9.19
N LEU A 125 6.79 -39.96 9.71
CA LEU A 125 6.22 -38.89 10.53
C LEU A 125 7.08 -38.55 11.76
N ASP A 126 7.68 -39.57 12.37
CA ASP A 126 8.53 -39.45 13.56
C ASP A 126 10.01 -39.18 13.24
N GLN A 127 10.35 -38.97 11.96
CA GLN A 127 11.68 -38.56 11.54
C GLN A 127 11.79 -37.04 11.46
N PRO A 128 12.95 -36.43 11.76
CA PRO A 128 13.20 -35.01 11.54
C PRO A 128 12.94 -34.56 10.09
N TYR A 129 12.46 -33.33 9.89
CA TYR A 129 12.21 -32.75 8.56
C TYR A 129 13.40 -32.91 7.62
N GLU A 130 14.60 -32.64 8.11
CA GLU A 130 15.82 -32.77 7.31
C GLU A 130 16.05 -34.19 6.78
N GLN A 131 15.76 -35.21 7.60
CA GLN A 131 15.86 -36.59 7.14
C GLN A 131 14.80 -36.89 6.09
N ARG A 132 13.52 -36.55 6.36
CA ARG A 132 12.43 -36.75 5.38
C ARG A 132 12.73 -36.08 4.05
N ARG A 133 13.30 -34.87 4.11
CA ARG A 133 13.74 -34.09 2.96
C ARG A 133 14.91 -34.76 2.22
N GLY A 134 15.87 -35.32 2.94
CA GLY A 134 16.96 -36.11 2.38
C GLY A 134 16.50 -37.39 1.67
N TRP A 135 15.43 -38.03 2.13
CA TRP A 135 14.78 -39.12 1.40
C TRP A 135 14.01 -38.61 0.18
N LEU A 136 13.23 -37.55 0.34
CA LEU A 136 12.44 -36.94 -0.74
C LEU A 136 13.31 -36.55 -1.94
N THR A 137 14.44 -35.90 -1.70
CA THR A 137 15.36 -35.42 -2.75
C THR A 137 16.06 -36.53 -3.53
N LYS A 138 16.03 -37.77 -3.04
CA LYS A 138 16.56 -38.95 -3.74
C LYS A 138 15.54 -39.61 -4.67
N ILE A 139 14.26 -39.23 -4.58
CA ILE A 139 13.20 -39.79 -5.42
C ILE A 139 13.28 -39.12 -6.80
N PRO A 140 13.45 -39.89 -7.90
CA PRO A 140 13.45 -39.35 -9.24
C PRO A 140 12.12 -38.66 -9.57
N MET A 141 12.17 -37.50 -10.20
CA MET A 141 10.99 -36.79 -10.71
C MET A 141 11.00 -36.88 -12.24
N PRO A 142 10.41 -37.92 -12.84
CA PRO A 142 10.56 -38.22 -14.27
C PRO A 142 9.93 -37.16 -15.18
N ASP A 143 8.91 -36.45 -14.68
CA ASP A 143 8.31 -35.31 -15.37
C ASP A 143 8.26 -34.08 -14.44
N PRO A 144 9.33 -33.25 -14.43
CA PRO A 144 9.40 -32.02 -13.64
C PRO A 144 8.30 -30.99 -13.96
N HIS A 145 7.63 -31.11 -15.11
CA HIS A 145 6.55 -30.21 -15.50
C HIS A 145 5.21 -30.58 -14.85
N ARG A 146 5.03 -31.85 -14.46
CA ARG A 146 3.85 -32.34 -13.75
C ARG A 146 4.09 -32.62 -12.28
N ILE A 147 5.29 -33.03 -11.88
CA ILE A 147 5.64 -33.26 -10.47
C ILE A 147 7.07 -32.77 -10.20
N SER A 148 7.26 -31.97 -9.16
CA SER A 148 8.60 -31.51 -8.77
C SER A 148 8.68 -31.22 -7.28
N ILE A 149 9.88 -31.28 -6.72
CA ILE A 149 10.12 -30.96 -5.33
C ILE A 149 10.28 -29.45 -5.19
N VAL A 150 9.55 -28.84 -4.26
CA VAL A 150 9.69 -27.41 -3.91
C VAL A 150 11.10 -27.16 -3.43
N PRO A 151 11.91 -26.28 -4.04
CA PRO A 151 13.26 -25.96 -3.55
C PRO A 151 13.24 -25.54 -2.08
N SER A 152 14.20 -26.03 -1.30
CA SER A 152 14.38 -25.69 0.11
C SER A 152 15.79 -25.16 0.28
N ILE A 153 15.92 -23.98 0.88
CA ILE A 153 17.18 -23.29 1.09
C ILE A 153 17.42 -23.25 2.58
N THR A 154 18.51 -23.85 3.04
CA THR A 154 18.91 -23.80 4.45
C THR A 154 19.49 -22.43 4.80
N PHE A 155 19.47 -22.08 6.08
CA PHE A 155 20.15 -20.88 6.56
C PHE A 155 21.65 -20.85 6.21
N ALA A 156 22.30 -22.02 6.21
CA ALA A 156 23.71 -22.14 5.86
C ALA A 156 23.97 -21.83 4.38
N GLU A 157 23.12 -22.29 3.47
CA GLU A 157 23.20 -21.97 2.03
C GLU A 157 22.97 -20.48 1.78
N LEU A 158 21.97 -19.86 2.43
CA LEU A 158 21.78 -18.41 2.35
C LEU A 158 23.02 -17.64 2.82
N ALA A 159 23.59 -18.05 3.96
CA ALA A 159 24.78 -17.41 4.51
C ALA A 159 26.01 -17.56 3.60
N ALA A 160 26.16 -18.70 2.92
CA ALA A 160 27.23 -18.92 1.94
C ALA A 160 27.13 -17.92 0.76
N ASP A 161 25.92 -17.59 0.34
CA ASP A 161 25.65 -16.57 -0.70
C ASP A 161 25.63 -15.13 -0.16
N ARG A 162 26.00 -14.92 1.12
CA ARG A 162 25.92 -13.63 1.84
C ARG A 162 24.51 -13.03 1.82
N LEU A 163 23.49 -13.88 1.85
CA LEU A 163 22.10 -13.50 1.92
C LEU A 163 21.53 -13.78 3.31
N THR A 164 20.64 -12.90 3.74
CA THR A 164 19.82 -13.09 4.94
C THR A 164 18.45 -13.64 4.54
N PRO A 165 17.72 -14.32 5.45
CA PRO A 165 16.33 -14.71 5.22
C PRO A 165 15.44 -13.52 4.82
N GLN A 166 15.72 -12.33 5.38
CA GLN A 166 14.99 -11.11 5.03
C GLN A 166 15.24 -10.68 3.59
N GLN A 167 16.48 -10.79 3.09
CA GLN A 167 16.79 -10.50 1.68
C GLN A 167 16.19 -11.54 0.73
N LEU A 168 16.11 -12.82 1.13
CA LEU A 168 15.36 -13.83 0.37
C LEU A 168 13.88 -13.42 0.27
N LEU A 169 13.27 -13.01 1.39
CA LEU A 169 11.89 -12.53 1.40
C LEU A 169 11.68 -11.30 0.50
N SER A 170 12.62 -10.35 0.48
CA SER A 170 12.56 -9.19 -0.43
C SER A 170 12.62 -9.60 -1.91
N ARG A 171 13.39 -10.62 -2.26
CA ARG A 171 13.42 -11.17 -3.64
C ARG A 171 12.08 -11.79 -4.01
N VAL A 172 11.56 -12.65 -3.14
CA VAL A 172 10.23 -13.28 -3.27
C VAL A 172 9.13 -12.22 -3.48
N ALA A 173 9.20 -11.11 -2.72
CA ALA A 173 8.27 -9.99 -2.89
C ALA A 173 8.40 -9.29 -4.25
N THR A 174 9.63 -9.04 -4.71
CA THR A 174 9.89 -8.39 -6.01
C THR A 174 9.43 -9.26 -7.18
N GLU A 175 9.53 -10.58 -7.02
CA GLU A 175 9.07 -11.57 -8.00
C GLU A 175 7.54 -11.76 -7.99
N GLY A 176 6.84 -11.12 -7.06
CA GLY A 176 5.39 -11.22 -6.90
C GLY A 176 4.93 -12.61 -6.44
N GLN A 177 5.78 -13.31 -5.68
CA GLN A 177 5.45 -14.59 -5.06
C GLN A 177 4.73 -14.37 -3.72
N GLU A 178 4.03 -15.39 -3.24
CA GLU A 178 3.17 -15.31 -2.06
C GLU A 178 3.90 -15.10 -0.72
N GLY A 179 5.18 -15.47 -0.64
CA GLY A 179 5.97 -15.41 0.59
C GLY A 179 6.81 -16.65 0.82
N LEU A 180 7.11 -16.93 2.09
CA LEU A 180 8.00 -18.01 2.52
C LEU A 180 7.37 -18.89 3.61
N ILE A 181 7.75 -20.17 3.62
CA ILE A 181 7.56 -21.10 4.71
C ILE A 181 8.93 -21.41 5.32
N ALA A 182 9.13 -21.04 6.57
CA ALA A 182 10.27 -21.47 7.37
C ALA A 182 9.93 -22.78 8.09
N LYS A 183 10.77 -23.80 7.91
CA LYS A 183 10.63 -25.12 8.52
C LYS A 183 11.82 -25.40 9.44
N HIS A 184 11.53 -25.77 10.68
CA HIS A 184 12.54 -26.19 11.64
C HIS A 184 13.09 -27.58 11.25
N ARG A 185 14.40 -27.69 11.06
CA ARG A 185 15.07 -28.85 10.47
C ARG A 185 14.89 -30.13 11.26
N THR A 186 14.85 -30.02 12.58
CA THR A 186 14.70 -31.17 13.49
C THR A 186 13.25 -31.55 13.79
N ALA A 187 12.28 -30.85 13.22
CA ALA A 187 10.88 -31.05 13.61
C ALA A 187 10.26 -32.33 13.02
N LEU A 188 9.51 -33.03 13.86
CA LEU A 188 8.67 -34.15 13.46
C LEU A 188 7.43 -33.66 12.70
N TYR A 189 6.86 -34.52 11.86
CA TYR A 189 5.63 -34.21 11.15
C TYR A 189 4.42 -34.53 12.03
N THR A 190 3.67 -33.52 12.41
CA THR A 190 2.41 -33.69 13.16
C THR A 190 1.19 -33.48 12.24
N PRO A 191 0.49 -34.53 11.80
CA PRO A 191 -0.70 -34.39 10.96
C PRO A 191 -1.77 -33.51 11.61
N GLY A 192 -2.42 -32.65 10.83
CA GLY A 192 -3.50 -31.76 11.29
C GLY A 192 -3.14 -30.67 12.32
N ARG A 193 -1.98 -30.73 12.98
CA ARG A 193 -1.61 -29.79 14.06
C ARG A 193 -0.80 -28.60 13.55
N ARG A 194 -1.04 -27.44 14.18
CA ARG A 194 -0.23 -26.22 14.05
C ARG A 194 0.81 -26.18 15.18
N THR A 195 2.09 -26.19 14.84
CA THR A 195 3.20 -26.08 15.81
C THR A 195 4.10 -24.91 15.41
N ASP A 196 5.07 -24.56 16.25
CA ASP A 196 6.04 -23.50 15.94
C ASP A 196 7.16 -23.98 15.02
N ALA A 197 7.05 -25.21 14.49
CA ALA A 197 8.05 -25.79 13.60
C ALA A 197 7.87 -25.38 12.14
N TRP A 198 6.65 -25.06 11.70
CA TRP A 198 6.37 -24.58 10.35
C TRP A 198 5.77 -23.19 10.48
N LEU A 199 6.52 -22.18 10.05
CA LEU A 199 6.15 -20.77 10.18
C LEU A 199 5.99 -20.17 8.78
N LYS A 200 4.86 -19.54 8.51
CA LYS A 200 4.58 -18.86 7.24
C LYS A 200 4.77 -17.35 7.39
N HIS A 201 5.52 -16.76 6.47
CA HIS A 201 5.59 -15.34 6.23
C HIS A 201 4.88 -15.05 4.91
N ALA A 202 3.62 -14.63 4.98
CA ALA A 202 2.82 -14.32 3.80
C ALA A 202 2.99 -12.84 3.44
N LEU A 203 3.17 -12.55 2.15
CA LEU A 203 3.24 -11.20 1.60
C LEU A 203 1.86 -10.66 1.22
N THR A 204 0.92 -11.57 0.98
CA THR A 204 -0.51 -11.33 0.71
C THR A 204 -1.33 -11.95 1.85
N HIS A 205 -2.32 -11.23 2.35
CA HIS A 205 -3.19 -11.72 3.41
C HIS A 205 -4.47 -12.29 2.82
N THR A 206 -4.68 -13.59 2.98
CA THR A 206 -5.88 -14.29 2.52
C THR A 206 -6.61 -14.96 3.68
N GLN A 207 -7.93 -15.09 3.54
CA GLN A 207 -8.81 -15.70 4.53
C GLN A 207 -9.82 -16.62 3.82
N GLU A 208 -9.89 -17.87 4.27
CA GLU A 208 -10.99 -18.79 3.94
C GLU A 208 -12.27 -18.24 4.58
N VAL A 209 -13.36 -18.17 3.82
CA VAL A 209 -14.63 -17.56 4.24
C VAL A 209 -15.82 -18.41 3.83
N ILE A 210 -16.85 -18.45 4.66
CA ILE A 210 -18.13 -19.04 4.32
C ILE A 210 -19.00 -17.96 3.68
N VAL A 211 -19.64 -18.27 2.57
CA VAL A 211 -20.59 -17.38 1.91
C VAL A 211 -21.94 -17.51 2.61
N CYS A 212 -22.35 -16.46 3.31
CA CYS A 212 -23.56 -16.44 4.14
C CYS A 212 -24.68 -15.56 3.55
N GLY A 213 -24.37 -14.78 2.52
CA GLY A 213 -25.35 -13.99 1.78
C GLY A 213 -24.74 -13.29 0.58
N TRP A 214 -25.56 -12.59 -0.19
CA TRP A 214 -25.14 -11.75 -1.31
C TRP A 214 -25.97 -10.48 -1.42
N ARG A 215 -25.41 -9.45 -2.06
CA ARG A 215 -26.10 -8.18 -2.34
C ARG A 215 -26.20 -7.97 -3.84
N PRO A 216 -27.32 -7.44 -4.36
CA PRO A 216 -27.42 -7.03 -5.75
C PRO A 216 -26.45 -5.88 -6.09
N GLY A 217 -26.12 -5.73 -7.38
CA GLY A 217 -25.39 -4.56 -7.91
C GLY A 217 -26.15 -3.24 -7.70
N GLN A 218 -25.52 -2.11 -8.04
CA GLN A 218 -26.12 -0.78 -7.96
C GLN A 218 -26.21 -0.11 -9.34
N ARG A 219 -27.05 0.93 -9.47
CA ARG A 219 -27.10 1.88 -10.61
C ARG A 219 -27.21 1.19 -11.98
N GLY A 220 -28.26 0.38 -12.17
CA GLY A 220 -28.54 -0.29 -13.46
C GLY A 220 -27.97 -1.70 -13.57
N PHE A 221 -27.20 -2.17 -12.58
CA PHE A 221 -26.71 -3.55 -12.48
C PHE A 221 -27.40 -4.35 -11.37
N ASP A 222 -28.63 -3.98 -10.98
CA ASP A 222 -29.38 -4.62 -9.89
C ASP A 222 -29.65 -6.12 -10.13
N ASN A 223 -29.57 -6.59 -11.39
CA ASN A 223 -29.69 -8.00 -11.72
C ASN A 223 -28.35 -8.78 -11.62
N THR A 224 -27.27 -8.15 -11.17
CA THR A 224 -25.96 -8.81 -11.00
C THR A 224 -25.63 -9.01 -9.53
N LEU A 225 -24.73 -9.95 -9.24
CA LEU A 225 -24.13 -10.05 -7.91
C LEU A 225 -23.22 -8.84 -7.69
N GLY A 226 -23.53 -8.00 -6.70
CA GLY A 226 -22.75 -6.83 -6.31
C GLY A 226 -21.66 -7.16 -5.29
N GLY A 227 -21.93 -8.10 -4.38
CA GLY A 227 -20.96 -8.59 -3.40
C GLY A 227 -21.50 -9.71 -2.53
N LEU A 228 -20.64 -10.30 -1.70
CA LEU A 228 -20.93 -11.41 -0.79
C LEU A 228 -20.80 -10.99 0.67
N MET A 229 -21.60 -11.62 1.55
CA MET A 229 -21.56 -11.49 3.00
C MET A 229 -20.85 -12.72 3.54
N LEU A 230 -19.81 -12.50 4.33
CA LEU A 230 -18.83 -13.51 4.68
C LEU A 230 -18.96 -13.91 6.16
N GLY A 231 -18.69 -15.18 6.45
CA GLY A 231 -18.68 -15.73 7.80
C GLY A 231 -17.53 -16.70 8.06
N GLY A 232 -17.34 -17.03 9.32
CA GLY A 232 -16.46 -18.10 9.79
C GLY A 232 -16.83 -18.52 11.21
N HIS A 233 -16.42 -19.71 11.63
CA HIS A 233 -16.71 -20.24 12.96
C HIS A 233 -15.75 -19.68 14.00
N ASP A 234 -16.26 -19.06 15.07
CA ASP A 234 -15.44 -18.66 16.20
C ASP A 234 -14.80 -19.92 16.82
N PRO A 235 -13.46 -19.99 16.94
CA PRO A 235 -12.82 -21.22 17.42
C PRO A 235 -12.99 -21.47 18.92
N SER A 236 -13.67 -20.60 19.66
CA SER A 236 -13.99 -20.75 21.09
C SER A 236 -15.40 -21.29 21.27
N SER A 237 -16.39 -20.63 20.66
CA SER A 237 -17.79 -21.03 20.81
C SER A 237 -18.26 -22.00 19.72
N GLY A 238 -17.57 -22.05 18.57
CA GLY A 238 -18.01 -22.77 17.38
C GLY A 238 -19.06 -22.01 16.56
N ASP A 239 -19.51 -20.85 17.04
CA ASP A 239 -20.58 -20.09 16.41
C ASP A 239 -20.17 -19.49 15.08
N LEU A 240 -21.09 -19.48 14.11
CA LEU A 240 -20.89 -18.76 12.86
C LEU A 240 -20.99 -17.25 13.10
N VAL A 241 -19.88 -16.53 12.92
CA VAL A 241 -19.78 -15.07 13.11
C VAL A 241 -19.60 -14.34 11.79
N TYR A 242 -20.06 -13.09 11.73
CA TYR A 242 -19.97 -12.25 10.54
C TYR A 242 -18.57 -11.65 10.39
N LEU A 243 -17.96 -11.86 9.22
CA LEU A 243 -16.59 -11.42 8.91
C LEU A 243 -16.54 -10.18 8.02
N GLY A 244 -17.67 -9.60 7.64
CA GLY A 244 -17.74 -8.48 6.70
C GLY A 244 -18.19 -8.92 5.30
N ASP A 245 -17.86 -8.13 4.30
CA ASP A 245 -18.33 -8.32 2.93
C ASP A 245 -17.21 -8.17 1.90
N VAL A 246 -17.47 -8.64 0.68
CA VAL A 246 -16.58 -8.46 -0.47
C VAL A 246 -17.35 -8.11 -1.73
N GLY A 247 -16.98 -7.00 -2.38
CA GLY A 247 -17.62 -6.51 -3.63
C GLY A 247 -16.74 -6.50 -4.88
N THR A 248 -15.43 -6.75 -4.72
CA THR A 248 -14.42 -6.69 -5.78
C THR A 248 -13.74 -8.05 -5.98
N GLY A 249 -12.94 -8.20 -7.04
CA GLY A 249 -12.22 -9.45 -7.34
C GLY A 249 -13.00 -10.50 -8.15
N PHE A 250 -14.23 -10.20 -8.54
CA PHE A 250 -15.05 -11.11 -9.36
C PHE A 250 -14.92 -10.81 -10.86
N SER A 251 -14.74 -11.84 -11.67
CA SER A 251 -15.05 -11.79 -13.10
C SER A 251 -16.56 -11.74 -13.36
N GLN A 252 -16.98 -11.29 -14.56
CA GLN A 252 -18.40 -11.26 -14.93
C GLN A 252 -19.02 -12.67 -14.91
N ARG A 253 -18.26 -13.68 -15.33
CA ARG A 253 -18.67 -15.07 -15.33
C ARG A 253 -18.89 -15.58 -13.91
N GLU A 254 -17.96 -15.32 -12.99
CA GLU A 254 -18.11 -15.72 -11.58
C GLU A 254 -19.32 -15.06 -10.93
N ARG A 255 -19.58 -13.77 -11.21
CA ARG A 255 -20.79 -13.09 -10.70
C ARG A 255 -22.07 -13.82 -11.12
N ALA A 256 -22.14 -14.29 -12.36
CA ALA A 256 -23.30 -15.04 -12.86
C ALA A 256 -23.40 -16.44 -12.22
N GLU A 257 -22.29 -17.19 -12.16
CA GLU A 257 -22.26 -18.55 -11.61
C GLU A 257 -22.55 -18.57 -10.09
N LEU A 258 -21.96 -17.64 -9.33
CA LEU A 258 -22.22 -17.48 -7.90
C LEU A 258 -23.67 -17.07 -7.65
N LYS A 259 -24.21 -16.10 -8.41
CA LYS A 259 -25.60 -15.68 -8.24
C LYS A 259 -26.57 -16.85 -8.42
N ALA A 260 -26.42 -17.65 -9.47
CA ALA A 260 -27.30 -18.79 -9.72
C ALA A 260 -27.28 -19.80 -8.55
N LYS A 261 -26.09 -20.19 -8.09
CA LYS A 261 -25.93 -21.09 -6.92
C LYS A 261 -26.53 -20.50 -5.64
N LEU A 262 -26.32 -19.21 -5.41
CA LEU A 262 -26.79 -18.53 -4.20
C LEU A 262 -28.30 -18.33 -4.18
N GLN A 263 -28.94 -18.24 -5.35
CA GLN A 263 -30.41 -18.19 -5.45
C GLN A 263 -31.06 -19.51 -5.02
N GLU A 264 -30.44 -20.65 -5.29
CA GLU A 264 -30.90 -21.97 -4.84
C GLU A 264 -30.73 -22.18 -3.32
N LEU A 265 -29.84 -21.42 -2.70
CA LEU A 265 -29.53 -21.48 -1.27
C LEU A 265 -30.24 -20.38 -0.46
N GLU A 266 -31.18 -19.62 -1.05
CA GLU A 266 -31.82 -18.49 -0.37
C GLU A 266 -32.55 -18.91 0.92
N ARG A 267 -32.38 -18.09 1.96
CA ARG A 267 -33.07 -18.22 3.25
C ARG A 267 -33.61 -16.88 3.74
N ARG A 268 -34.55 -16.93 4.68
CA ARG A 268 -35.29 -15.75 5.16
C ARG A 268 -34.48 -14.84 6.08
N THR A 269 -33.57 -15.39 6.89
CA THR A 269 -32.83 -14.68 7.95
C THR A 269 -31.34 -14.97 7.85
N HIS A 270 -30.50 -14.08 8.41
CA HIS A 270 -29.05 -14.30 8.46
C HIS A 270 -28.70 -15.55 9.28
N PRO A 271 -27.62 -16.28 8.94
CA PRO A 271 -27.21 -17.48 9.67
C PRO A 271 -26.30 -17.20 10.89
N PHE A 272 -25.91 -15.95 11.12
CA PHE A 272 -24.96 -15.60 12.19
C PHE A 272 -25.56 -15.68 13.59
N ALA A 273 -24.75 -16.09 14.57
CA ALA A 273 -25.14 -16.14 15.98
C ALA A 273 -25.39 -14.75 16.59
N THR A 274 -24.67 -13.73 16.12
CA THR A 274 -24.90 -12.32 16.46
C THR A 274 -25.40 -11.56 15.24
N THR A 275 -26.42 -10.72 15.41
CA THR A 275 -26.96 -9.92 14.32
C THR A 275 -25.89 -8.98 13.74
N PRO A 276 -25.61 -9.05 12.43
CA PRO A 276 -24.60 -8.21 11.80
C PRO A 276 -25.07 -6.74 11.75
N PRO A 277 -24.14 -5.76 11.72
CA PRO A 277 -24.48 -4.34 11.67
C PRO A 277 -25.35 -4.00 10.47
N ARG A 278 -26.44 -3.27 10.73
CA ARG A 278 -27.47 -2.98 9.72
C ARG A 278 -26.90 -2.30 8.47
N GLU A 279 -25.92 -1.42 8.64
CA GLU A 279 -25.26 -0.69 7.55
C GLU A 279 -24.52 -1.59 6.55
N ASP A 280 -23.91 -2.68 7.02
CA ASP A 280 -23.13 -3.60 6.18
C ASP A 280 -24.04 -4.47 5.31
N VAL A 281 -25.21 -4.82 5.86
CA VAL A 281 -26.11 -5.85 5.33
C VAL A 281 -27.37 -5.26 4.69
N VAL A 282 -27.37 -3.95 4.42
CA VAL A 282 -28.42 -3.28 3.65
C VAL A 282 -28.57 -3.98 2.29
N ARG A 283 -29.81 -4.41 1.98
CA ARG A 283 -30.17 -5.18 0.76
C ARG A 283 -29.51 -6.57 0.65
N ALA A 284 -28.92 -7.10 1.72
CA ALA A 284 -28.41 -8.46 1.71
C ALA A 284 -29.55 -9.49 1.55
N ARG A 285 -29.31 -10.48 0.71
CA ARG A 285 -30.08 -11.71 0.57
C ARG A 285 -29.29 -12.83 1.25
N TRP A 286 -29.91 -13.50 2.20
CA TRP A 286 -29.24 -14.50 3.03
C TRP A 286 -29.27 -15.85 2.33
N VAL A 287 -28.20 -16.63 2.51
CA VAL A 287 -28.11 -17.99 1.98
C VAL A 287 -27.73 -18.99 3.05
N GLU A 288 -28.03 -20.26 2.80
CA GLU A 288 -27.48 -21.34 3.60
C GLU A 288 -25.94 -21.37 3.49
N PRO A 289 -25.21 -21.42 4.62
CA PRO A 289 -23.74 -21.25 4.67
C PRO A 289 -22.98 -22.51 4.20
N MET A 290 -23.25 -22.95 2.97
CA MET A 290 -22.71 -24.20 2.41
C MET A 290 -21.49 -24.02 1.51
N LEU A 291 -21.21 -22.78 1.08
CA LEU A 291 -20.13 -22.49 0.13
C LEU A 291 -18.94 -21.87 0.85
N VAL A 292 -17.77 -22.48 0.69
CA VAL A 292 -16.50 -21.91 1.13
C VAL A 292 -15.82 -21.22 -0.05
N GLY A 293 -15.27 -20.04 0.20
CA GLY A 293 -14.35 -19.36 -0.72
C GLY A 293 -13.18 -18.75 0.00
N GLU A 294 -12.44 -17.94 -0.72
CA GLU A 294 -11.27 -17.23 -0.21
C GLU A 294 -11.31 -15.77 -0.64
N VAL A 295 -10.90 -14.90 0.27
CA VAL A 295 -10.71 -13.48 0.00
C VAL A 295 -9.29 -13.07 0.34
N GLU A 296 -8.72 -12.19 -0.48
CA GLU A 296 -7.61 -11.34 -0.05
C GLU A 296 -8.18 -10.19 0.78
N TYR A 297 -7.47 -9.72 1.80
CA TYR A 297 -7.85 -8.57 2.61
C TYR A 297 -6.62 -7.78 3.04
N ARG A 298 -6.78 -6.50 3.39
CA ARG A 298 -5.63 -5.69 3.86
C ARG A 298 -5.62 -5.44 5.37
N GLN A 299 -6.79 -5.43 6.00
CA GLN A 299 -6.89 -5.11 7.42
C GLN A 299 -8.15 -5.71 8.07
N PHE A 300 -8.14 -5.76 9.40
CA PHE A 300 -9.32 -6.02 10.21
C PHE A 300 -9.95 -4.71 10.71
N THR A 301 -11.25 -4.70 11.00
CA THR A 301 -11.90 -3.63 11.75
C THR A 301 -11.40 -3.61 13.19
N HIS A 302 -11.29 -2.40 13.74
CA HIS A 302 -10.97 -2.24 15.16
C HIS A 302 -12.20 -2.65 16.00
N GLY A 303 -12.00 -3.49 17.02
CA GLY A 303 -13.05 -3.97 17.91
C GLY A 303 -13.67 -5.30 17.49
N ASP A 304 -14.19 -5.40 16.27
CA ASP A 304 -15.06 -6.51 15.87
C ASP A 304 -14.39 -7.58 14.97
N GLY A 305 -13.11 -7.40 14.61
CA GLY A 305 -12.34 -8.42 13.87
C GLY A 305 -12.87 -8.73 12.45
N ARG A 306 -13.60 -7.80 11.82
CA ARG A 306 -14.17 -7.97 10.46
C ARG A 306 -13.13 -7.65 9.39
N LEU A 307 -13.15 -8.35 8.26
CA LEU A 307 -12.23 -8.13 7.14
C LEU A 307 -12.54 -6.80 6.43
N ARG A 308 -11.50 -6.11 5.94
CA ARG A 308 -11.60 -4.85 5.18
C ARG A 308 -10.63 -4.80 4.01
N HIS A 309 -11.02 -4.00 3.00
CA HIS A 309 -10.37 -3.93 1.68
C HIS A 309 -10.22 -5.32 1.06
N THR A 310 -11.33 -6.03 1.02
CA THR A 310 -11.37 -7.42 0.54
C THR A 310 -11.51 -7.50 -0.96
N ALA A 311 -10.84 -8.48 -1.57
CA ALA A 311 -11.05 -8.90 -2.95
C ALA A 311 -11.31 -10.41 -2.99
N TRP A 312 -12.31 -10.82 -3.77
CA TRP A 312 -12.66 -12.23 -3.93
C TRP A 312 -11.59 -12.97 -4.74
N ARG A 313 -11.21 -14.17 -4.31
CA ARG A 313 -10.22 -15.02 -4.99
C ARG A 313 -10.80 -16.29 -5.62
N GLY A 314 -11.99 -16.72 -5.20
CA GLY A 314 -12.64 -17.92 -5.73
C GLY A 314 -13.25 -18.82 -4.67
N LEU A 315 -13.84 -19.93 -5.11
CA LEU A 315 -14.43 -20.95 -4.23
C LEU A 315 -13.39 -22.00 -3.81
N ARG A 316 -13.51 -22.54 -2.60
CA ARG A 316 -12.63 -23.59 -2.08
C ARG A 316 -13.41 -24.89 -1.91
N HIS A 317 -13.62 -25.64 -3.00
CA HIS A 317 -14.35 -26.91 -2.88
C HIS A 317 -13.52 -28.05 -2.27
N ASP A 318 -12.23 -27.82 -2.00
CA ASP A 318 -11.40 -28.69 -1.17
C ASP A 318 -11.70 -28.55 0.33
N LYS A 319 -12.60 -27.64 0.72
CA LYS A 319 -12.94 -27.28 2.10
C LYS A 319 -14.42 -27.45 2.40
N SER A 320 -14.74 -27.97 3.60
CA SER A 320 -16.08 -27.87 4.15
C SER A 320 -16.27 -26.59 4.99
N PRO A 321 -17.51 -26.07 5.12
CA PRO A 321 -17.79 -24.88 5.94
C PRO A 321 -17.31 -24.99 7.39
N ASP A 322 -17.45 -26.16 8.01
CA ASP A 322 -17.07 -26.39 9.42
C ASP A 322 -15.57 -26.19 9.69
N GLU A 323 -14.73 -26.20 8.64
CA GLU A 323 -13.30 -25.95 8.76
C GLU A 323 -12.93 -24.46 8.74
N VAL A 324 -13.87 -23.61 8.33
CA VAL A 324 -13.60 -22.20 8.13
C VAL A 324 -13.69 -21.51 9.47
N ILE A 325 -12.54 -21.33 10.08
CA ILE A 325 -12.42 -20.67 11.37
C ILE A 325 -12.33 -19.17 11.16
N ALA A 326 -13.21 -18.43 11.84
CA ALA A 326 -13.11 -16.99 11.97
C ALA A 326 -11.75 -16.64 12.56
N PRO A 327 -11.02 -15.68 11.96
CA PRO A 327 -9.78 -15.21 12.54
C PRO A 327 -10.10 -14.69 13.95
N ARG A 328 -9.51 -15.30 14.98
CA ARG A 328 -9.57 -14.73 16.32
C ARG A 328 -8.85 -13.39 16.24
N ALA A 329 -9.45 -12.35 16.81
CA ALA A 329 -8.70 -11.23 17.33
C ALA A 329 -7.86 -11.70 18.54
N THR A 330 -6.99 -12.71 18.35
CA THR A 330 -5.98 -13.03 19.33
C THR A 330 -4.96 -11.92 19.30
N SER A 331 -4.69 -11.35 20.46
CA SER A 331 -3.58 -10.44 20.74
C SER A 331 -2.17 -11.02 20.45
N ARG A 332 -2.03 -12.10 19.67
CA ARG A 332 -0.80 -12.89 19.49
C ARG A 332 -0.62 -13.62 18.13
N ASP A 333 -1.35 -13.26 17.07
CA ASP A 333 -0.79 -13.41 15.71
C ASP A 333 0.32 -12.36 15.50
N PRO A 334 1.20 -12.48 14.48
CA PRO A 334 1.89 -11.29 13.99
C PRO A 334 0.93 -10.14 13.93
N GLU A 335 1.17 -9.09 14.70
CA GLU A 335 0.79 -7.82 14.15
C GLU A 335 1.61 -7.65 12.86
N PRO A 336 1.01 -7.27 11.72
CA PRO A 336 1.78 -6.54 10.71
C PRO A 336 2.57 -5.48 11.48
N PRO A 337 3.91 -5.40 11.30
CA PRO A 337 4.87 -4.97 12.32
C PRO A 337 4.19 -4.01 13.27
N GLN A 338 3.86 -4.53 14.47
CA GLN A 338 3.13 -3.85 15.55
C GLN A 338 3.18 -2.37 15.25
N GLN A 339 2.08 -1.77 14.75
CA GLN A 339 2.10 -0.34 14.49
C GLN A 339 2.50 0.22 15.84
N GLN A 340 3.76 0.63 16.00
CA GLN A 340 4.28 1.00 17.29
C GLN A 340 3.51 2.25 17.60
N ARG A 341 2.41 2.07 18.32
CA ARG A 341 1.51 3.14 18.66
C ARG A 341 2.08 3.74 19.90
N VAL A 342 3.19 4.43 19.71
CA VAL A 342 3.88 5.12 20.77
C VAL A 342 3.05 6.35 21.07
N THR A 343 2.49 6.38 22.27
CA THR A 343 1.99 7.64 22.81
C THR A 343 3.20 8.43 23.24
N VAL A 344 3.49 9.50 22.53
CA VAL A 344 4.56 10.44 22.86
C VAL A 344 3.94 11.71 23.40
N ARG A 345 4.67 12.37 24.29
CA ARG A 345 4.38 13.74 24.69
C ARG A 345 5.20 14.67 23.81
N VAL A 346 4.54 15.56 23.09
CA VAL A 346 5.18 16.62 22.30
C VAL A 346 4.68 17.93 22.89
N GLY A 347 5.59 18.71 23.49
CA GLY A 347 5.20 19.86 24.31
C GLY A 347 4.24 19.46 25.44
N ASP A 348 3.09 20.13 25.51
CA ASP A 348 2.03 19.86 26.47
C ASP A 348 0.99 18.84 25.97
N LYS A 349 1.06 18.38 24.71
CA LYS A 349 0.08 17.47 24.09
C LYS A 349 0.57 16.03 24.08
N GLN A 350 -0.38 15.09 24.13
CA GLN A 350 -0.13 13.68 23.86
C GLN A 350 -0.54 13.34 22.42
N LEU A 351 0.36 12.69 21.69
CA LEU A 351 0.10 12.18 20.35
C LEU A 351 0.31 10.68 20.30
N ARG A 352 -0.60 10.00 19.61
CA ARG A 352 -0.46 8.59 19.28
C ARG A 352 0.15 8.47 17.89
N LEU A 353 1.46 8.24 17.83
CA LEU A 353 2.14 7.97 16.57
C LEU A 353 1.85 6.55 16.12
N SER A 354 2.05 6.20 14.85
CA SER A 354 1.82 4.83 14.37
C SER A 354 2.59 4.55 13.10
N ASN A 355 2.98 3.29 12.88
CA ASN A 355 3.69 2.85 11.68
C ASN A 355 5.01 3.64 11.48
N LEU A 356 5.78 3.81 12.56
CA LEU A 356 7.01 4.61 12.54
C LEU A 356 8.04 4.02 11.57
N ASP A 357 8.16 2.70 11.49
CA ASP A 357 9.08 2.01 10.59
C ASP A 357 8.56 1.91 9.15
N LYS A 358 7.35 2.41 8.86
CA LYS A 358 6.78 2.32 7.51
C LYS A 358 7.64 3.13 6.52
N PRO A 359 8.22 2.50 5.49
CA PRO A 359 8.89 3.22 4.42
C PRO A 359 7.88 4.13 3.71
N LEU A 360 8.22 5.41 3.58
CA LEU A 360 7.45 6.36 2.79
C LEU A 360 8.16 6.72 1.47
N TYR A 361 9.45 6.39 1.35
CA TYR A 361 10.25 6.54 0.13
C TYR A 361 10.95 5.23 -0.26
N PRO A 362 11.22 4.99 -1.56
CA PRO A 362 11.95 3.82 -2.07
C PRO A 362 13.29 3.55 -1.37
N SER A 363 13.98 4.59 -0.91
CA SER A 363 15.26 4.48 -0.19
C SER A 363 15.15 3.81 1.18
N GLY A 364 13.94 3.52 1.65
CA GLY A 364 13.68 3.08 3.02
C GLY A 364 13.46 4.23 4.00
N PHE A 365 13.43 5.49 3.54
CA PHE A 365 13.14 6.64 4.42
C PHE A 365 11.74 6.51 5.02
N THR A 366 11.69 6.26 6.33
CA THR A 366 10.47 5.86 7.04
C THR A 366 9.64 7.04 7.54
N LYS A 367 8.43 6.78 8.02
CA LYS A 367 7.59 7.77 8.71
C LYS A 367 8.29 8.36 9.94
N ALA A 368 9.05 7.57 10.70
CA ALA A 368 9.83 8.06 11.83
C ALA A 368 10.84 9.13 11.38
N HIS A 369 11.51 8.92 10.24
CA HIS A 369 12.43 9.89 9.67
C HIS A 369 11.70 11.17 9.24
N VAL A 370 10.50 11.07 8.64
CA VAL A 370 9.67 12.24 8.31
C VAL A 370 9.29 13.04 9.57
N ILE A 371 8.85 12.36 10.63
CA ILE A 371 8.51 12.99 11.90
C ILE A 371 9.76 13.64 12.52
N SER A 372 10.90 12.95 12.50
CA SER A 372 12.17 13.47 13.00
C SER A 372 12.63 14.73 12.25
N TYR A 373 12.58 14.70 10.92
CA TYR A 373 12.90 15.84 10.08
C TYR A 373 12.05 17.06 10.43
N TYR A 374 10.72 16.91 10.43
CA TYR A 374 9.82 18.02 10.75
C TYR A 374 9.96 18.50 12.20
N THR A 375 10.27 17.61 13.14
CA THR A 375 10.51 17.99 14.54
C THR A 375 11.75 18.86 14.68
N GLN A 376 12.84 18.50 13.98
CA GLN A 376 14.08 19.26 13.99
C GLN A 376 13.97 20.60 13.23
N LEU A 377 13.20 20.63 12.13
CA LEU A 377 12.95 21.85 11.36
C LEU A 377 11.91 22.78 11.97
N ALA A 378 11.16 22.33 12.98
CA ALA A 378 10.06 23.10 13.55
C ALA A 378 10.41 24.56 13.91
N PRO A 379 11.58 24.88 14.50
CA PRO A 379 11.93 26.27 14.83
C PRO A 379 11.96 27.22 13.63
N VAL A 380 12.33 26.73 12.44
CA VAL A 380 12.42 27.55 11.22
C VAL A 380 11.21 27.36 10.30
N LEU A 381 10.54 26.21 10.32
CA LEU A 381 9.36 25.94 9.50
C LEU A 381 8.07 26.55 10.06
N LEU A 382 7.84 26.46 11.38
CA LEU A 382 6.57 26.90 11.99
C LEU A 382 6.26 28.38 11.75
N PRO A 383 7.23 29.34 11.79
CA PRO A 383 6.96 30.73 11.44
C PRO A 383 6.35 30.92 10.04
N HIS A 384 6.69 30.06 9.08
CA HIS A 384 6.16 30.12 7.71
C HIS A 384 4.77 29.51 7.56
N LEU A 385 4.40 28.58 8.46
CA LEU A 385 3.08 27.93 8.52
C LEU A 385 2.06 28.70 9.39
N ALA A 386 2.54 29.50 10.33
CA ALA A 386 1.74 30.14 11.37
C ALA A 386 0.54 30.90 10.79
N ASN A 387 -0.64 30.64 11.34
CA ASN A 387 -1.93 31.22 10.96
C ASN A 387 -2.31 31.00 9.49
N ARG A 388 -1.73 30.01 8.79
CA ARG A 388 -2.09 29.68 7.40
C ARG A 388 -2.88 28.38 7.34
N PRO A 389 -4.05 28.34 6.67
CA PRO A 389 -4.79 27.11 6.48
C PRO A 389 -4.02 26.17 5.55
N VAL A 390 -3.60 25.04 6.09
CA VAL A 390 -2.73 24.09 5.36
C VAL A 390 -3.57 23.11 4.55
N THR A 391 -3.18 22.91 3.29
CA THR A 391 -3.62 21.78 2.46
C THR A 391 -2.53 20.72 2.48
N PHE A 392 -2.88 19.50 2.86
CA PHE A 392 -1.93 18.37 2.87
C PHE A 392 -1.97 17.62 1.54
N ILE A 393 -0.80 17.19 1.06
CA ILE A 393 -0.73 16.05 0.15
C ILE A 393 -0.18 14.87 0.92
N ARG A 394 -1.01 13.84 1.05
CA ARG A 394 -0.73 12.67 1.88
C ARG A 394 -0.34 11.50 1.03
N PHE A 395 0.62 10.73 1.56
CA PHE A 395 1.15 9.51 0.95
C PHE A 395 1.09 8.37 1.99
N PRO A 396 -0.12 7.88 2.33
CA PRO A 396 -0.28 6.92 3.42
C PRO A 396 0.55 5.66 3.24
N ASP A 397 0.73 5.24 1.98
CA ASP A 397 1.45 4.03 1.55
C ASP A 397 2.79 4.34 0.87
N GLY A 398 3.33 5.54 1.10
CA GLY A 398 4.57 6.02 0.49
C GLY A 398 4.39 6.63 -0.90
N VAL A 399 5.47 7.19 -1.45
CA VAL A 399 5.46 7.99 -2.69
C VAL A 399 5.12 7.20 -3.96
N ASP A 400 5.30 5.87 -3.94
CA ASP A 400 4.91 4.97 -5.04
C ASP A 400 3.45 4.51 -4.95
N GLY A 401 2.79 4.79 -3.82
CA GLY A 401 1.37 4.48 -3.58
C GLY A 401 0.42 5.60 -4.03
N GLU A 402 -0.84 5.50 -3.58
CA GLU A 402 -1.82 6.56 -3.81
C GLU A 402 -1.48 7.82 -3.03
N ARG A 403 -1.63 8.98 -3.71
CA ARG A 403 -1.59 10.30 -3.08
C ARG A 403 -2.94 10.96 -3.15
N PHE A 404 -3.30 11.73 -2.12
CA PHE A 404 -4.52 12.55 -2.17
C PHE A 404 -4.33 13.90 -1.48
N PHE A 405 -5.15 14.85 -1.92
CA PHE A 405 -5.21 16.21 -1.39
C PHE A 405 -6.24 16.29 -0.27
N GLU A 406 -5.81 16.72 0.91
CA GLU A 406 -6.68 16.88 2.07
C GLU A 406 -6.73 18.35 2.47
N LYS A 407 -7.88 18.98 2.20
CA LYS A 407 -8.19 20.35 2.64
C LYS A 407 -9.04 20.38 3.89
N ASN A 408 -9.94 19.41 4.01
CA ASN A 408 -10.87 19.31 5.13
C ASN A 408 -10.30 18.37 6.18
N VAL A 409 -10.13 18.85 7.41
CA VAL A 409 -9.64 18.08 8.53
C VAL A 409 -10.60 16.91 8.81
N ALA A 410 -10.05 15.71 8.95
CA ALA A 410 -10.82 14.51 9.22
C ALA A 410 -11.51 14.59 10.61
N ARG A 411 -12.69 13.95 10.74
CA ARG A 411 -13.46 13.93 12.01
C ARG A 411 -12.70 13.37 13.22
N GLY A 412 -11.62 12.62 12.99
CA GLY A 412 -10.77 12.03 14.04
C GLY A 412 -9.57 12.89 14.44
N ALA A 413 -9.50 14.16 14.02
CA ALA A 413 -8.42 15.05 14.43
C ALA A 413 -8.46 15.34 15.95
N PRO A 414 -7.29 15.59 16.58
CA PRO A 414 -7.22 15.92 18.00
C PRO A 414 -8.05 17.17 18.33
N SER A 415 -8.72 17.18 19.48
CA SER A 415 -9.56 18.31 19.91
C SER A 415 -8.77 19.60 20.15
N TRP A 416 -7.47 19.49 20.41
CA TRP A 416 -6.57 20.62 20.59
C TRP A 416 -6.01 21.17 19.26
N LEU A 417 -6.22 20.47 18.14
CA LEU A 417 -5.78 20.97 16.83
C LEU A 417 -6.60 22.20 16.47
N ARG A 418 -5.93 23.34 16.29
CA ARG A 418 -6.60 24.56 15.85
C ARG A 418 -7.03 24.39 14.39
N THR A 419 -8.28 24.76 14.12
CA THR A 419 -8.86 24.70 12.78
C THR A 419 -9.56 26.01 12.43
N VAL A 420 -9.73 26.27 11.14
CA VAL A 420 -10.50 27.42 10.64
C VAL A 420 -11.47 26.99 9.55
N SER A 421 -12.72 27.42 9.68
CA SER A 421 -13.80 27.15 8.74
C SER A 421 -13.87 28.25 7.69
N LEU A 422 -13.63 27.90 6.43
CA LEU A 422 -13.60 28.86 5.32
C LEU A 422 -14.53 28.43 4.19
N PRO A 423 -15.15 29.37 3.46
CA PRO A 423 -15.97 29.05 2.29
C PRO A 423 -15.17 28.30 1.22
N SER A 424 -15.78 27.29 0.62
CA SER A 424 -15.22 26.58 -0.53
C SER A 424 -15.08 27.53 -1.72
N SER A 425 -13.87 27.62 -2.27
CA SER A 425 -13.54 28.47 -3.42
C SER A 425 -13.48 27.70 -4.76
N GLY A 426 -14.06 26.50 -4.81
CA GLY A 426 -14.01 25.58 -5.96
C GLY A 426 -15.29 25.46 -6.80
N SER A 427 -15.22 24.66 -7.88
CA SER A 427 -16.28 24.42 -8.88
C SER A 427 -17.55 23.72 -8.37
N ARG A 428 -17.68 23.45 -7.07
CA ARG A 428 -18.83 22.77 -6.46
C ARG A 428 -19.90 23.69 -5.87
N GLY A 429 -19.79 25.00 -6.09
CA GLY A 429 -20.83 25.98 -5.73
C GLY A 429 -20.54 26.73 -4.43
N SER A 430 -21.06 27.95 -4.34
CA SER A 430 -21.00 28.80 -3.15
C SER A 430 -21.98 28.28 -2.09
N GLY A 431 -21.47 27.64 -1.03
CA GLY A 431 -22.29 27.18 0.10
C GLY A 431 -21.59 26.19 1.03
N ASP A 432 -20.66 25.39 0.50
CA ASP A 432 -19.91 24.43 1.31
C ASP A 432 -18.76 25.10 2.07
N THR A 433 -18.57 24.72 3.33
CA THR A 433 -17.48 25.19 4.20
C THR A 433 -16.41 24.10 4.31
N ILE A 434 -15.14 24.49 4.27
CA ILE A 434 -13.98 23.60 4.45
C ILE A 434 -13.31 23.96 5.78
N ASN A 435 -13.07 22.95 6.63
CA ASN A 435 -12.34 23.14 7.87
C ASN A 435 -10.87 22.81 7.64
N TYR A 436 -10.02 23.81 7.60
CA TYR A 436 -8.57 23.65 7.42
C TYR A 436 -7.87 23.51 8.76
N ALA A 437 -6.75 22.77 8.78
CA ALA A 437 -5.84 22.75 9.93
C ALA A 437 -4.96 24.00 9.93
N LEU A 438 -4.69 24.53 11.12
CA LEU A 438 -3.63 25.50 11.37
C LEU A 438 -2.49 24.80 12.09
N ILE A 439 -1.30 24.80 11.49
CA ILE A 439 -0.11 24.12 12.01
C ILE A 439 0.80 25.16 12.66
N ASP A 440 0.36 25.63 13.84
CA ASP A 440 1.00 26.74 14.56
C ASP A 440 2.04 26.28 15.59
N ASP A 441 2.08 24.98 15.89
CA ASP A 441 2.94 24.42 16.93
C ASP A 441 3.53 23.05 16.54
N LEU A 442 4.57 22.65 17.29
CA LEU A 442 5.24 21.38 17.08
C LEU A 442 4.29 20.17 17.21
N PRO A 443 3.38 20.09 18.20
CA PRO A 443 2.37 19.02 18.26
C PRO A 443 1.55 18.87 16.98
N SER A 444 1.05 19.97 16.42
CA SER A 444 0.24 19.98 15.20
C SER A 444 1.07 19.53 13.99
N LEU A 445 2.34 19.94 13.92
CA LEU A 445 3.25 19.53 12.85
C LEU A 445 3.58 18.04 12.92
N VAL A 446 3.86 17.51 14.11
CA VAL A 446 4.08 16.06 14.34
C VAL A 446 2.81 15.26 14.01
N TRP A 447 1.63 15.79 14.33
CA TRP A 447 0.35 15.19 13.93
C TRP A 447 0.23 15.08 12.40
N ALA A 448 0.51 16.16 11.67
CA ALA A 448 0.47 16.15 10.21
C ALA A 448 1.47 15.14 9.61
N ALA A 449 2.71 15.11 10.12
CA ALA A 449 3.72 14.14 9.71
C ALA A 449 3.28 12.69 9.97
N ASN A 450 2.65 12.40 11.11
CA ASN A 450 2.14 11.07 11.44
C ASN A 450 1.04 10.58 10.49
N LEU A 451 0.26 11.52 9.91
CA LEU A 451 -0.73 11.26 8.86
C LEU A 451 -0.11 10.98 7.48
N ALA A 452 1.23 10.97 7.38
CA ALA A 452 2.00 10.92 6.15
C ALA A 452 1.69 12.10 5.20
N ALA A 453 1.42 13.28 5.76
CA ALA A 453 1.40 14.52 5.00
C ALA A 453 2.85 14.92 4.67
N LEU A 454 3.32 14.49 3.50
CA LEU A 454 4.67 14.82 3.06
C LEU A 454 4.73 16.27 2.59
N GLU A 455 3.74 16.72 1.80
CA GLU A 455 3.71 18.09 1.28
C GLU A 455 2.72 18.96 2.07
N LEU A 456 3.21 20.11 2.53
CA LEU A 456 2.46 21.14 3.25
C LEU A 456 2.28 22.33 2.31
N HIS A 457 1.06 22.55 1.84
CA HIS A 457 0.74 23.64 0.92
C HIS A 457 -0.04 24.73 1.65
N ILE A 458 0.39 25.98 1.50
CA ILE A 458 -0.13 27.14 2.24
C ILE A 458 -0.47 28.30 1.29
N PRO A 459 -1.51 29.10 1.59
CA PRO A 459 -1.84 30.29 0.81
C PRO A 459 -0.87 31.44 1.10
N GLN A 460 -0.96 32.52 0.32
CA GLN A 460 -0.16 33.74 0.49
C GLN A 460 -0.75 34.74 1.50
N TRP A 461 -1.75 34.32 2.27
CA TRP A 461 -2.46 35.10 3.29
C TRP A 461 -2.58 34.30 4.59
N THR A 462 -2.99 34.94 5.68
CA THR A 462 -3.19 34.33 7.01
C THR A 462 -4.64 34.47 7.48
N VAL A 463 -4.99 33.82 8.59
CA VAL A 463 -6.25 34.06 9.31
C VAL A 463 -6.01 34.82 10.61
N GLY A 464 -6.91 35.75 10.91
CA GLY A 464 -6.95 36.44 12.20
C GLY A 464 -7.43 35.53 13.34
N GLU A 465 -7.42 36.06 14.56
CA GLU A 465 -7.93 35.35 15.74
C GLU A 465 -9.41 35.02 15.64
N ASP A 466 -10.19 35.87 14.97
CA ASP A 466 -11.62 35.69 14.69
C ASP A 466 -11.90 34.70 13.55
N GLY A 467 -10.86 34.07 12.98
CA GLY A 467 -10.95 33.14 11.87
C GLY A 467 -11.20 33.80 10.52
N THR A 468 -11.18 35.13 10.45
CA THR A 468 -11.33 35.86 9.18
C THR A 468 -10.04 35.84 8.39
N ARG A 469 -10.17 35.80 7.07
CA ARG A 469 -9.04 35.82 6.16
C ARG A 469 -8.46 37.24 6.08
N THR A 470 -7.14 37.36 6.27
CA THR A 470 -6.40 38.61 6.08
C THR A 470 -6.06 38.85 4.61
N SER A 471 -5.61 40.07 4.30
CA SER A 471 -4.93 40.35 3.04
C SER A 471 -3.65 39.51 2.90
N PRO A 472 -3.21 39.22 1.66
CA PRO A 472 -1.93 38.57 1.42
C PRO A 472 -0.77 39.37 2.05
N ASP A 473 0.17 38.64 2.63
CA ASP A 473 1.33 39.20 3.33
C ASP A 473 2.66 38.81 2.66
N ARG A 474 2.57 38.06 1.57
CA ARG A 474 3.68 37.69 0.70
C ARG A 474 3.23 37.57 -0.75
N LEU A 475 4.17 37.81 -1.65
CA LEU A 475 4.08 37.61 -3.08
C LEU A 475 4.88 36.36 -3.45
N VAL A 476 4.44 35.59 -4.44
CA VAL A 476 5.19 34.43 -4.95
C VAL A 476 5.24 34.38 -6.48
N PHE A 477 6.39 33.99 -7.03
CA PHE A 477 6.55 33.59 -8.43
C PHE A 477 7.04 32.14 -8.47
N ASP A 478 6.21 31.22 -8.96
CA ASP A 478 6.57 29.81 -9.09
C ASP A 478 7.08 29.55 -10.51
N LEU A 479 8.37 29.20 -10.61
CA LEU A 479 9.08 29.03 -11.87
C LEU A 479 9.11 27.55 -12.24
N ASP A 480 8.26 27.19 -13.21
CA ASP A 480 8.10 25.83 -13.70
C ASP A 480 8.84 25.63 -15.03
N PRO A 481 9.93 24.84 -15.08
CA PRO A 481 10.57 24.53 -16.35
C PRO A 481 9.68 23.59 -17.17
N GLY A 482 9.39 23.96 -18.41
CA GLY A 482 8.73 23.08 -19.36
C GLY A 482 9.66 21.98 -19.88
N GLU A 483 9.14 21.13 -20.75
CA GLU A 483 9.93 20.06 -21.36
C GLU A 483 11.16 20.63 -22.09
N GLY A 484 12.35 20.12 -21.78
CA GLY A 484 13.62 20.59 -22.34
C GLY A 484 14.27 21.78 -21.59
N ALA A 485 13.53 22.45 -20.70
CA ALA A 485 14.10 23.43 -19.76
C ALA A 485 14.42 22.76 -18.42
N THR A 486 15.30 23.38 -17.64
CA THR A 486 15.76 22.88 -16.33
C THR A 486 15.71 23.95 -15.25
N ILE A 487 16.06 23.59 -14.02
CA ILE A 487 16.19 24.56 -12.92
C ILE A 487 17.27 25.63 -13.19
N ILE A 488 18.25 25.35 -14.05
CA ILE A 488 19.25 26.34 -14.48
C ILE A 488 18.57 27.47 -15.25
N ASP A 489 17.62 27.14 -16.12
CA ASP A 489 16.82 28.14 -16.83
C ASP A 489 15.92 28.91 -15.87
N CYS A 490 15.37 28.22 -14.85
CA CYS A 490 14.65 28.88 -13.78
C CYS A 490 15.54 29.85 -13.00
N ALA A 491 16.79 29.50 -12.70
CA ALA A 491 17.74 30.37 -12.01
C ALA A 491 18.04 31.64 -12.82
N ARG A 492 18.22 31.52 -14.14
CA ARG A 492 18.36 32.68 -15.04
C ARG A 492 17.14 33.60 -15.00
N VAL A 493 15.93 33.03 -15.00
CA VAL A 493 14.69 33.80 -14.88
C VAL A 493 14.54 34.41 -13.49
N ALA A 494 14.95 33.69 -12.45
CA ALA A 494 14.94 34.14 -11.07
C ALA A 494 15.80 35.38 -10.85
N LEU A 495 17.02 35.41 -11.42
CA LEU A 495 17.91 36.58 -11.34
C LEU A 495 17.31 37.81 -12.01
N ARG A 496 16.61 37.63 -13.14
CA ARG A 496 15.90 38.75 -13.78
C ARG A 496 14.72 39.24 -12.95
N LEU A 497 13.97 38.33 -12.33
CA LEU A 497 12.88 38.69 -11.42
C LEU A 497 13.43 39.38 -10.16
N HIS A 498 14.55 38.92 -9.62
CA HIS A 498 15.24 39.54 -8.49
C HIS A 498 15.49 41.02 -8.76
N ASP A 499 16.12 41.34 -9.89
CA ASP A 499 16.46 42.73 -10.22
C ASP A 499 15.22 43.62 -10.37
N LEU A 500 14.15 43.08 -10.95
CA LEU A 500 12.87 43.78 -11.08
C LEU A 500 12.21 44.03 -9.71
N LEU A 501 12.20 43.03 -8.84
CA LEU A 501 11.61 43.15 -7.50
C LEU A 501 12.41 44.13 -6.63
N VAL A 502 13.74 44.10 -6.70
CA VAL A 502 14.61 45.05 -6.00
C VAL A 502 14.40 46.47 -6.52
N ALA A 503 14.30 46.66 -7.84
CA ALA A 503 14.02 47.97 -8.43
C ALA A 503 12.68 48.55 -7.97
N ASP A 504 11.71 47.67 -7.70
CA ASP A 504 10.39 48.00 -7.17
C ASP A 504 10.38 48.13 -5.63
N GLY A 505 11.54 48.07 -4.96
CA GLY A 505 11.67 48.26 -3.51
C GLY A 505 11.31 47.05 -2.67
N LEU A 506 11.16 45.87 -3.28
CA LEU A 506 10.89 44.62 -2.58
C LEU A 506 12.20 43.87 -2.26
N THR A 507 12.18 43.05 -1.22
CA THR A 507 13.30 42.16 -0.86
C THR A 507 12.97 40.72 -1.32
N PRO A 508 13.51 40.27 -2.47
CA PRO A 508 13.24 38.94 -3.00
C PRO A 508 14.09 37.86 -2.32
N LEU A 509 13.46 36.73 -2.02
CA LEU A 509 14.07 35.54 -1.42
C LEU A 509 13.79 34.32 -2.32
N ALA A 510 14.74 33.39 -2.44
CA ALA A 510 14.66 32.26 -3.35
C ALA A 510 14.57 30.93 -2.60
N THR A 511 13.70 30.03 -3.07
CA THR A 511 13.63 28.64 -2.59
C THR A 511 13.56 27.70 -3.78
N THR A 512 14.20 26.55 -3.71
CA THR A 512 13.89 25.47 -4.65
C THR A 512 12.47 24.97 -4.36
N SER A 513 11.80 24.42 -5.38
CA SER A 513 10.50 23.76 -5.16
C SER A 513 10.66 22.38 -4.51
N GLY A 514 11.88 21.83 -4.47
CA GLY A 514 12.16 20.42 -4.16
C GLY A 514 11.72 19.44 -5.25
N SER A 515 11.29 19.91 -6.43
CA SER A 515 10.91 19.09 -7.57
C SER A 515 11.76 19.42 -8.80
N LYS A 516 11.25 20.17 -9.79
CA LYS A 516 11.98 20.52 -11.01
C LYS A 516 12.31 22.01 -11.12
N GLY A 517 11.52 22.86 -10.46
CA GLY A 517 11.62 24.32 -10.55
C GLY A 517 12.00 24.98 -9.23
N MET A 518 11.84 26.30 -9.16
CA MET A 518 12.12 27.11 -7.98
C MET A 518 11.06 28.20 -7.80
N GLN A 519 11.04 28.84 -6.64
CA GLN A 519 10.09 29.89 -6.29
C GLN A 519 10.82 31.11 -5.76
N LEU A 520 10.26 32.28 -6.04
CA LEU A 520 10.71 33.55 -5.48
C LEU A 520 9.60 34.12 -4.63
N TYR A 521 9.96 34.64 -3.47
CA TYR A 521 9.06 35.26 -2.52
C TYR A 521 9.50 36.68 -2.22
N ALA A 522 8.53 37.54 -1.89
CA ALA A 522 8.78 38.84 -1.27
C ALA A 522 7.71 39.12 -0.22
N GLY A 523 8.10 39.69 0.91
CA GLY A 523 7.15 40.16 1.93
C GLY A 523 6.43 41.41 1.43
N ILE A 524 5.11 41.46 1.55
CA ILE A 524 4.32 42.60 1.06
C ILE A 524 3.30 43.11 2.07
N HIS A 525 2.95 44.38 1.93
CA HIS A 525 1.76 45.00 2.50
C HIS A 525 0.76 45.30 1.38
N THR A 526 -0.49 44.89 1.58
CA THR A 526 -1.60 45.22 0.68
C THR A 526 -2.92 45.24 1.43
N THR A 527 -3.84 46.11 1.00
CA THR A 527 -5.20 46.23 1.56
C THR A 527 -6.23 45.38 0.79
N ASP A 528 -5.90 44.90 -0.42
CA ASP A 528 -6.73 44.00 -1.24
C ASP A 528 -5.94 42.74 -1.62
N ALA A 529 -6.65 41.64 -1.85
CA ALA A 529 -6.11 40.38 -2.31
C ALA A 529 -5.90 40.28 -3.84
N LYS A 530 -6.49 41.17 -4.64
CA LYS A 530 -6.31 41.19 -6.11
C LYS A 530 -4.96 41.76 -6.58
N PRO A 531 -4.42 42.86 -6.01
CA PRO A 531 -3.20 43.50 -6.48
C PRO A 531 -1.99 42.57 -6.63
N PRO A 532 -1.68 41.65 -5.69
CA PRO A 532 -0.50 40.78 -5.82
C PRO A 532 -0.53 39.91 -7.09
N ALA A 533 -1.69 39.33 -7.42
CA ALA A 533 -1.84 38.51 -8.62
C ALA A 533 -1.74 39.34 -9.91
N ALA A 534 -2.25 40.58 -9.90
CA ALA A 534 -2.15 41.49 -11.04
C ALA A 534 -0.70 41.94 -11.27
N TYR A 535 0.00 42.33 -10.20
CA TYR A 535 1.41 42.72 -10.23
C TYR A 535 2.30 41.57 -10.73
N ALA A 536 2.15 40.37 -10.14
CA ALA A 536 2.92 39.20 -10.58
C ALA A 536 2.68 38.88 -12.05
N LYS A 537 1.42 38.99 -12.51
CA LYS A 537 1.07 38.77 -13.91
C LYS A 537 1.73 39.79 -14.83
N ALA A 538 1.73 41.06 -14.46
CA ALA A 538 2.33 42.13 -15.27
C ALA A 538 3.85 41.91 -15.46
N LEU A 539 4.56 41.53 -14.40
CA LEU A 539 5.98 41.19 -14.48
C LEU A 539 6.24 39.93 -15.30
N ALA A 540 5.44 38.87 -15.11
CA ALA A 540 5.55 37.65 -15.89
C ALA A 540 5.35 37.91 -17.40
N GLU A 541 4.32 38.70 -17.75
CA GLU A 541 4.05 39.08 -19.15
C GLU A 541 5.12 39.99 -19.73
N ARG A 542 5.71 40.89 -18.92
CA ARG A 542 6.86 41.71 -19.31
C ARG A 542 8.07 40.85 -19.65
N LEU A 543 8.47 39.94 -18.76
CA LEU A 543 9.60 39.03 -19.00
C LEU A 543 9.36 38.11 -20.19
N ALA A 544 8.12 37.64 -20.39
CA ALA A 544 7.76 36.85 -21.57
C ALA A 544 7.85 37.63 -22.88
N ARG A 545 7.68 38.97 -22.87
CA ARG A 545 7.92 39.83 -24.05
C ARG A 545 9.40 40.12 -24.27
N GLU A 546 10.15 40.34 -23.21
CA GLU A 546 11.58 40.69 -23.28
C GLU A 546 12.47 39.49 -23.64
N THR A 547 12.13 38.28 -23.15
CA THR A 547 12.86 37.04 -23.44
C THR A 547 11.89 35.91 -23.81
N PRO A 548 11.24 35.99 -24.98
CA PRO A 548 10.19 35.04 -25.37
C PRO A 548 10.72 33.62 -25.57
N ASP A 549 12.02 33.44 -25.84
CA ASP A 549 12.65 32.13 -26.03
C ASP A 549 12.96 31.42 -24.71
N LEU A 550 12.96 32.14 -23.58
CA LEU A 550 13.23 31.61 -22.25
C LEU A 550 11.99 31.58 -21.37
N VAL A 551 11.06 32.52 -21.52
CA VAL A 551 9.95 32.75 -20.58
C VAL A 551 8.59 32.64 -21.27
N THR A 552 7.62 32.05 -20.56
CA THR A 552 6.20 32.14 -20.89
C THR A 552 5.37 32.50 -19.67
N ALA A 553 4.36 33.36 -19.86
CA ALA A 553 3.35 33.70 -18.84
C ALA A 553 1.98 33.06 -19.13
N LYS A 554 1.88 32.28 -20.23
CA LYS A 554 0.64 31.64 -20.65
C LYS A 554 0.49 30.27 -20.00
N MET A 555 -0.69 30.00 -19.45
CA MET A 555 -1.01 28.75 -18.77
C MET A 555 -0.93 27.51 -19.68
N THR A 556 -1.10 27.67 -21.00
CA THR A 556 -1.12 26.57 -21.98
C THR A 556 0.18 25.77 -21.97
N LYS A 557 0.11 24.48 -21.60
CA LYS A 557 1.28 23.60 -21.45
C LYS A 557 2.11 23.44 -22.73
N SER A 558 1.48 23.39 -23.90
CA SER A 558 2.17 23.26 -25.20
C SER A 558 3.05 24.46 -25.56
N LEU A 559 2.92 25.58 -24.85
CA LEU A 559 3.74 26.78 -25.05
C LEU A 559 4.99 26.82 -24.14
N ARG A 560 5.23 25.76 -23.36
CA ARG A 560 6.29 25.70 -22.35
C ARG A 560 7.55 24.96 -22.81
N THR A 561 7.54 24.29 -23.96
CA THR A 561 8.71 23.56 -24.45
C THR A 561 9.93 24.48 -24.57
N ASN A 562 11.05 24.08 -23.97
CA ASN A 562 12.31 24.82 -23.82
C ASN A 562 12.19 26.17 -23.11
N ARG A 563 11.11 26.39 -22.35
CA ARG A 563 10.83 27.66 -21.66
C ARG A 563 10.47 27.43 -20.21
N VAL A 564 10.70 28.46 -19.39
CA VAL A 564 10.23 28.54 -18.01
C VAL A 564 8.87 29.23 -18.00
N PHE A 565 7.88 28.56 -17.43
CA PHE A 565 6.59 29.14 -17.13
C PHE A 565 6.65 29.86 -15.77
N ILE A 566 6.33 31.15 -15.76
CA ILE A 566 6.16 31.91 -14.52
C ILE A 566 4.70 31.79 -14.10
N ASP A 567 4.40 30.93 -13.12
CA ASP A 567 3.06 30.79 -12.57
C ASP A 567 2.73 31.93 -11.59
N TRP A 568 2.41 33.09 -12.15
CA TRP A 568 1.92 34.25 -11.41
C TRP A 568 0.59 33.99 -10.69
N SER A 569 -0.16 32.96 -11.10
CA SER A 569 -1.50 32.68 -10.58
C SER A 569 -1.49 32.05 -9.19
N GLN A 570 -0.32 31.65 -8.67
CA GLN A 570 -0.11 31.20 -7.29
C GLN A 570 -0.47 32.26 -6.24
N ASN A 571 -0.52 33.54 -6.64
CA ASN A 571 -1.00 34.64 -5.80
C ASN A 571 -2.54 34.75 -5.74
N ASN A 572 -3.27 33.92 -6.50
CA ASN A 572 -4.72 33.87 -6.36
C ASN A 572 -5.07 33.29 -4.98
N PRO A 573 -5.93 33.95 -4.19
CA PRO A 573 -6.27 33.48 -2.86
C PRO A 573 -6.86 32.08 -2.72
N SER A 574 -7.41 31.51 -3.79
CA SER A 574 -7.93 30.14 -3.79
C SER A 574 -6.83 29.08 -3.97
N LYS A 575 -5.60 29.49 -4.31
CA LYS A 575 -4.44 28.62 -4.49
C LYS A 575 -3.59 28.54 -3.24
N THR A 576 -2.81 27.46 -3.22
CA THR A 576 -1.81 27.16 -2.20
C THR A 576 -0.53 26.78 -2.91
N THR A 577 0.60 27.14 -2.31
CA THR A 577 1.95 26.82 -2.80
C THR A 577 2.66 26.00 -1.75
N ILE A 578 3.60 25.14 -2.15
CA ILE A 578 4.43 24.38 -1.22
C ILE A 578 5.11 25.34 -0.21
N SER A 579 5.09 24.98 1.06
CA SER A 579 5.78 25.74 2.10
C SER A 579 7.29 25.57 1.95
N PRO A 580 8.11 26.63 2.18
CA PRO A 580 9.53 26.47 2.48
C PRO A 580 9.73 25.40 3.56
N TYR A 581 10.79 24.61 3.43
CA TYR A 581 11.16 23.44 4.24
C TYR A 581 10.23 22.23 4.17
N SER A 582 9.17 22.25 3.34
CA SER A 582 8.30 21.09 3.18
C SER A 582 8.92 20.00 2.28
N LEU A 583 8.70 18.73 2.65
CA LEU A 583 9.08 17.59 1.84
C LEU A 583 8.25 17.50 0.55
N ARG A 584 8.81 16.81 -0.44
CA ARG A 584 8.14 16.49 -1.70
C ARG A 584 7.88 14.99 -1.82
N GLY A 585 6.74 14.64 -2.41
CA GLY A 585 6.39 13.26 -2.75
C GLY A 585 7.09 12.79 -4.02
N ARG A 586 8.40 12.66 -3.96
CA ARG A 586 9.29 12.25 -5.05
C ARG A 586 10.03 10.96 -4.66
N PRO A 587 10.70 10.26 -5.59
CA PRO A 587 11.44 9.03 -5.25
C PRO A 587 12.50 9.20 -4.16
N GLN A 588 13.04 10.41 -4.01
CA GLN A 588 13.92 10.79 -2.91
C GLN A 588 13.21 11.82 -2.00
N PRO A 589 13.56 11.87 -0.70
CA PRO A 589 13.00 12.84 0.26
C PRO A 589 13.57 14.24 0.04
N THR A 590 13.27 14.82 -1.12
CA THR A 590 13.68 16.17 -1.47
C THR A 590 12.79 17.22 -0.79
N VAL A 591 13.34 18.42 -0.62
CA VAL A 591 12.74 19.49 0.18
C VAL A 591 12.65 20.79 -0.64
N ALA A 592 11.54 21.52 -0.48
CA ALA A 592 11.46 22.91 -0.94
C ALA A 592 12.37 23.79 -0.07
N THR A 593 13.58 24.09 -0.56
CA THR A 593 14.68 24.55 0.30
C THR A 593 15.02 26.00 0.02
N PRO A 594 14.92 26.91 1.01
CA PRO A 594 15.50 28.24 0.95
C PRO A 594 16.99 28.21 0.57
N ILE A 595 17.36 29.08 -0.37
CA ILE A 595 18.70 29.19 -0.93
C ILE A 595 19.12 30.65 -1.04
N THR A 596 20.43 30.87 -1.09
CA THR A 596 21.03 32.18 -1.28
C THR A 596 21.03 32.58 -2.77
N TRP A 597 21.12 33.88 -3.05
CA TRP A 597 21.25 34.35 -4.43
C TRP A 597 22.59 33.98 -5.07
N ASP A 598 23.62 33.72 -4.27
CA ASP A 598 24.91 33.22 -4.76
C ASP A 598 24.75 31.81 -5.32
N GLU A 599 24.04 30.92 -4.62
CA GLU A 599 23.71 29.58 -5.11
C GLU A 599 22.85 29.61 -6.38
N VAL A 600 21.95 30.59 -6.50
CA VAL A 600 21.16 30.79 -7.74
C VAL A 600 22.08 31.22 -8.89
N ARG A 601 23.04 32.11 -8.65
CA ARG A 601 24.01 32.57 -9.67
C ARG A 601 24.98 31.47 -10.10
N ASP A 602 25.41 30.64 -9.16
CA ASP A 602 26.44 29.63 -9.36
C ASP A 602 25.88 28.28 -9.84
N CYS A 603 24.55 28.13 -9.97
CA CYS A 603 23.91 26.91 -10.45
C CYS A 603 24.36 26.55 -11.88
N GLY A 604 25.18 25.50 -11.98
CA GLY A 604 25.72 24.95 -13.22
C GLY A 604 25.03 23.66 -13.66
N SER A 605 24.46 22.90 -12.72
CA SER A 605 23.69 21.68 -13.00
C SER A 605 22.43 21.59 -12.13
N PRO A 606 21.42 20.78 -12.51
CA PRO A 606 20.22 20.59 -11.70
C PRO A 606 20.48 20.02 -10.30
N GLU A 607 21.55 19.23 -10.16
CA GLU A 607 21.95 18.61 -8.90
C GLU A 607 22.42 19.65 -7.87
N ASP A 608 23.01 20.77 -8.30
CA ASP A 608 23.48 21.87 -7.43
C ASP A 608 22.36 22.45 -6.55
N LEU A 609 21.11 22.40 -7.05
CA LEU A 609 19.92 22.90 -6.37
C LEU A 609 18.94 21.79 -5.98
N THR A 610 19.45 20.56 -5.77
CA THR A 610 18.67 19.44 -5.26
C THR A 610 19.05 19.11 -3.83
N PHE A 611 18.12 19.33 -2.90
CA PHE A 611 18.36 19.17 -1.47
C PHE A 611 17.48 18.07 -0.88
N THR A 612 18.11 17.14 -0.16
CA THR A 612 17.46 16.09 0.65
C THR A 612 17.36 16.53 2.12
N THR A 613 16.56 15.82 2.90
CA THR A 613 16.36 16.08 4.35
C THR A 613 17.64 16.31 5.12
N ASP A 614 18.66 15.48 4.91
CA ASP A 614 19.90 15.51 5.68
C ASP A 614 20.71 16.77 5.33
N THR A 615 20.76 17.10 4.04
CA THR A 615 21.40 18.32 3.53
C THR A 615 20.70 19.56 4.08
N VAL A 616 19.38 19.57 4.14
CA VAL A 616 18.62 20.71 4.68
C VAL A 616 18.84 20.88 6.18
N LEU A 617 18.87 19.79 6.95
CA LEU A 617 19.16 19.84 8.39
C LEU A 617 20.54 20.45 8.67
N GLU A 618 21.56 20.01 7.94
CA GLU A 618 22.91 20.57 8.04
C GLU A 618 22.93 22.06 7.68
N ARG A 619 22.30 22.42 6.55
CA ARG A 619 22.22 23.82 6.09
C ARG A 619 21.54 24.73 7.10
N VAL A 620 20.42 24.32 7.68
CA VAL A 620 19.73 25.11 8.71
C VAL A 620 20.58 25.26 9.97
N GLY A 621 21.33 24.22 10.34
CA GLY A 621 22.29 24.32 11.44
C GLY A 621 23.42 25.34 11.19
N LEU A 622 23.84 25.50 9.94
CA LEU A 622 24.92 26.42 9.54
C LEU A 622 24.45 27.84 9.23
N LEU A 623 23.35 27.97 8.49
CA LEU A 623 22.89 29.23 7.89
C LEU A 623 21.66 29.81 8.61
N GLY A 624 21.01 29.04 9.50
CA GLY A 624 19.74 29.42 10.10
C GLY A 624 18.59 29.43 9.09
N ASP A 625 17.58 30.26 9.35
CA ASP A 625 16.44 30.44 8.44
C ASP A 625 16.70 31.55 7.42
N LEU A 626 17.07 31.17 6.19
CA LEU A 626 17.26 32.11 5.08
C LEU A 626 15.96 32.85 4.68
N PHE A 627 14.80 32.38 5.13
CA PHE A 627 13.50 33.02 4.88
C PHE A 627 12.98 33.85 6.05
N ALA A 628 13.75 33.99 7.15
CA ALA A 628 13.34 34.77 8.31
C ALA A 628 13.03 36.24 7.94
N GLU A 629 13.75 36.78 6.96
CA GLU A 629 13.58 38.15 6.48
C GLU A 629 12.23 38.40 5.81
N LEU A 630 11.52 37.37 5.33
CA LEU A 630 10.27 37.52 4.59
C LEU A 630 9.21 38.32 5.35
N THR A 631 9.19 38.21 6.69
CA THR A 631 8.29 39.00 7.53
C THR A 631 8.92 40.33 7.96
N ALA A 632 10.24 40.38 8.11
CA ALA A 632 10.96 41.58 8.57
C ALA A 632 11.08 42.66 7.50
N THR A 633 11.07 42.28 6.22
CA THR A 633 11.32 43.18 5.07
C THR A 633 10.06 43.41 4.23
N ARG A 634 8.87 43.36 4.86
CA ARG A 634 7.62 43.64 4.15
C ARG A 634 7.62 45.09 3.68
N ALA A 635 7.22 45.30 2.43
CA ALA A 635 7.08 46.61 1.82
C ALA A 635 5.73 46.73 1.11
N ASP A 636 5.24 47.95 0.91
CA ASP A 636 4.01 48.17 0.15
C ASP A 636 4.18 47.67 -1.29
N LEU A 637 3.16 46.97 -1.80
CA LEU A 637 3.16 46.57 -3.20
C LEU A 637 3.08 47.83 -4.09
N PRO A 638 3.96 48.00 -5.10
CA PRO A 638 4.02 49.19 -5.95
C PRO A 638 2.74 49.52 -6.73
#